data_AF-A0A093FBH5-F1
#
_entry.id   AF-A0A093FBH5-F1
#
_cell.length_a   1.000
_cell.length_b   1.000
_cell.length_c   1.000
_cell.angle_alpha   90.00
_cell.angle_beta   90.00
_cell.angle_gamma   90.00
#
_symmetry.space_group_name_H-M   'P 1'
#
loop_
_entity.id
_entity.type
_entity.pdbx_description
1 polymer ?
#
loop_
_entity_poly.entity_id
_entity_poly.type
_entity_poly.pdbx_seq_one_letter_code
_entity_poly.pdbx_strand_id
1 'polypeptide(L)'
;QENPYLFTYRNSNYSSSPETSNTKETSQERNYGTNIPCLDRGPSDTVPVSVHNLKPADIQVIAALGDSLTVSNGAASKPHDVLDVLTQYRGVSWSVGGNENISTVTTLANILREFNPSLIGYSIGTGKETTDNAALNQAVAGDCAENVPAQVRRLVDRMKNDTRINLQTDWKLITLFIGGNDLCKFCNNPVRYSPENYTYNLQIALDILHREVPRAFVNLVTVLSIASLRELHVSQNNSCPKLLMRILCPCVVKPEDNSNELKKLVYFNRRYQERTRQLVESGRYDTTDDFTVVMQPFLMNVNMPKTQEGLPDSSYFAPDCFHFSQKSHSQAARALWNSMLEPLGEKTDNQQIEDEIVLKCPSEAEPFLRTYKNSNYAYPNQTPVSNYGSQLPCEDRSPSSPPATSVHSLKPADVKIIAALGDSLTAGIGIASDNLLDLDTQYRGLSWSIGGDASLENVTTLPNIFREFNVTIMGYSTGTGSENDSNAFLNQAVPGAQVEHLPAQARNLLRLMKTDPRIDFSADWKLITVHIGGNDLCNYCKDPNHYSAVNFTRRIQETLDILHKQASDVPKALVSLVGLLDLLSLRQLFVDTPVQCPTYMADYLCSCILTGEENSPNLMMVKEATRAYQLGIRRLVESGRYDTHENFTVVIQPFLQNLKIPLGQDGHPDVSYFSPDCFHPSQKGHSQLAKALWNAVLQPVDQKADSFDFMADIVLDCPSQNKPFLGTYKNSNYTRPPVEPTNGPIENWGSNLSCSEQAPSSRVPTSVHELRPADIKVIGALGDSLTTAVGAKATDLQTDWRGLSWSIGGDGTLETQATLPNILKNFNPNLFGFSTGTSKETAGFNVAERGATARNMSAQAHELVALMRSSSKINFKEDWKLITVLVGGNDLCQYCLDKETYSVQKYVKHLQNTLDIFYEELPRVFVNMVEILEISGLRQIAESSSRCALTAKNLCPCFLNPEENSAELQEIKRVNRDFQAEALQLINSGRYEEREDFAVVMQPFFRNTLLPLDSNGKPDLSFFAADCFHFSVRGYAEMAMALWNNMLEPVGGKQTYNSFIHDRSKLKCPNPEKPFLSTLRNSGFRNSNLNLDKTESSVPYWAVIVAALAGVLAGSLL
;
A
#
# COMPACT_ATOMS: atom_id res chain seq x y z
N GLN A 1 39.56 -74.11 16.67
CA GLN A 1 39.05 -74.20 18.07
C GLN A 1 39.80 -73.15 18.87
N GLU A 2 39.23 -72.34 19.75
CA GLU A 2 37.90 -72.25 20.36
C GLU A 2 37.91 -70.93 21.15
N ASN A 3 37.07 -69.96 20.76
CA ASN A 3 36.10 -69.29 21.62
C ASN A 3 35.84 -67.81 21.26
N PRO A 4 34.56 -67.39 21.33
CA PRO A 4 34.04 -66.15 20.76
C PRO A 4 33.72 -65.11 21.87
N TYR A 5 33.32 -63.91 21.45
CA TYR A 5 32.76 -62.78 22.23
C TYR A 5 33.69 -61.64 22.67
N LEU A 6 33.13 -60.44 22.45
CA LEU A 6 33.67 -59.08 22.52
C LEU A 6 33.71 -58.55 23.96
N PHE A 7 34.65 -57.65 24.22
CA PHE A 7 34.84 -56.90 25.47
C PHE A 7 33.56 -56.15 25.89
N THR A 8 33.16 -56.31 27.16
CA THR A 8 32.10 -55.50 27.82
C THR A 8 32.70 -54.73 29.01
N TYR A 9 32.02 -53.65 29.44
CA TYR A 9 32.43 -52.69 30.47
C TYR A 9 32.63 -53.29 31.89
N ARG A 10 32.34 -54.60 32.09
CA ARG A 10 32.62 -55.30 33.36
C ARG A 10 34.03 -55.91 33.45
N ASN A 11 34.80 -55.93 32.37
CA ASN A 11 36.14 -56.56 32.32
C ASN A 11 37.30 -55.61 31.98
N SER A 12 37.06 -54.29 31.92
CA SER A 12 38.12 -53.28 31.80
C SER A 12 38.40 -52.64 33.16
N ASN A 13 39.57 -52.95 33.73
CA ASN A 13 40.03 -52.45 35.02
C ASN A 13 40.50 -50.99 34.92
N TYR A 14 39.60 -50.06 34.57
CA TYR A 14 39.89 -48.63 34.51
C TYR A 14 39.56 -48.00 35.88
N SER A 15 40.57 -47.97 36.75
CA SER A 15 40.56 -47.19 37.99
C SER A 15 41.01 -45.76 37.65
N SER A 16 40.12 -44.78 37.82
CA SER A 16 40.53 -43.38 37.99
C SER A 16 40.31 -43.00 39.44
N SER A 17 41.39 -42.95 40.20
CA SER A 17 41.41 -42.41 41.57
C SER A 17 40.92 -40.94 41.58
N PRO A 18 40.16 -40.53 42.61
CA PRO A 18 39.72 -39.15 42.76
C PRO A 18 40.82 -38.31 43.44
N GLU A 19 41.24 -37.21 42.81
CA GLU A 19 41.93 -36.14 43.54
C GLU A 19 40.92 -35.43 44.44
N THR A 20 41.11 -35.61 45.74
CA THR A 20 40.37 -34.95 46.81
C THR A 20 40.67 -33.45 46.85
N SER A 21 39.67 -32.61 46.61
CA SER A 21 39.63 -31.25 47.16
C SER A 21 38.59 -31.19 48.28
N ASN A 22 39.07 -31.13 49.53
CA ASN A 22 38.26 -30.87 50.70
C ASN A 22 37.60 -29.48 50.60
N THR A 23 36.28 -29.46 50.43
CA THR A 23 35.44 -28.34 50.86
C THR A 23 34.26 -28.91 51.63
N LYS A 24 34.14 -28.48 52.88
CA LYS A 24 33.14 -28.86 53.86
C LYS A 24 31.72 -28.81 53.28
N GLU A 25 30.95 -29.85 53.57
CA GLU A 25 29.50 -29.89 53.43
C GLU A 25 28.84 -28.66 54.08
N THR A 26 28.08 -27.95 53.27
CA THR A 26 26.96 -27.10 53.71
C THR A 26 25.78 -27.40 52.77
N SER A 27 24.68 -27.81 53.39
CA SER A 27 23.47 -28.43 52.82
C SER A 27 22.74 -27.61 51.74
N GLN A 28 22.61 -28.16 50.53
CA GLN A 28 21.38 -28.33 49.72
C GLN A 28 21.78 -28.82 48.30
N GLU A 29 22.06 -30.11 48.12
CA GLU A 29 22.03 -30.73 46.79
C GLU A 29 20.57 -30.85 46.35
N ARG A 30 20.08 -29.92 45.52
CA ARG A 30 18.76 -30.08 44.89
C ARG A 30 18.91 -30.92 43.64
N ASN A 31 18.94 -32.23 43.84
CA ASN A 31 18.72 -33.19 42.77
C ASN A 31 17.25 -33.07 42.30
N TYR A 32 17.03 -32.63 41.07
CA TYR A 32 15.71 -32.53 40.41
C TYR A 32 15.47 -33.67 39.41
N GLY A 33 16.10 -34.81 39.67
CA GLY A 33 16.01 -36.01 38.87
C GLY A 33 14.65 -36.69 38.94
N THR A 34 14.49 -37.68 38.08
CA THR A 34 13.33 -38.58 38.04
C THR A 34 13.78 -39.97 37.62
N ASN A 35 12.86 -40.93 37.69
CA ASN A 35 13.08 -42.29 37.20
C ASN A 35 12.07 -42.61 36.11
N ILE A 36 12.46 -43.46 35.14
CA ILE A 36 11.55 -43.95 34.11
C ILE A 36 10.86 -45.23 34.59
N PRO A 37 9.53 -45.24 34.76
CA PRO A 37 8.79 -46.43 35.19
C PRO A 37 8.55 -47.43 34.05
N CYS A 38 8.94 -47.10 32.82
CA CYS A 38 8.60 -47.88 31.63
C CYS A 38 9.41 -49.17 31.51
N LEU A 39 8.71 -50.28 31.28
CA LEU A 39 9.29 -51.61 31.09
C LEU A 39 9.74 -51.83 29.65
N ASP A 40 8.89 -51.50 28.66
CA ASP A 40 9.30 -51.50 27.25
C ASP A 40 9.98 -50.19 26.90
N ARG A 41 11.22 -50.31 26.40
CA ARG A 41 12.07 -49.21 25.97
C ARG A 41 12.73 -49.50 24.61
N GLY A 42 12.32 -50.58 23.96
CA GLY A 42 12.95 -51.04 22.72
C GLY A 42 12.58 -50.17 21.51
N PRO A 43 13.47 -50.11 20.49
CA PRO A 43 13.11 -49.51 19.20
C PRO A 43 12.05 -50.33 18.47
N SER A 44 11.54 -49.79 17.37
CA SER A 44 10.73 -50.56 16.42
C SER A 44 11.57 -51.65 15.75
N ASP A 45 10.94 -52.77 15.36
CA ASP A 45 11.63 -53.90 14.71
C ASP A 45 12.34 -53.49 13.40
N THR A 46 11.81 -52.46 12.73
CA THR A 46 12.41 -51.81 11.57
C THR A 46 12.32 -50.31 11.73
N VAL A 47 13.28 -49.57 11.16
CA VAL A 47 13.23 -48.09 11.15
C VAL A 47 11.91 -47.64 10.51
N PRO A 48 11.04 -46.93 11.25
CA PRO A 48 9.73 -46.58 10.73
C PRO A 48 9.86 -45.65 9.53
N VAL A 49 8.97 -45.81 8.57
CA VAL A 49 8.86 -44.93 7.38
C VAL A 49 7.87 -43.80 7.61
N SER A 50 6.96 -43.95 8.57
CA SER A 50 5.95 -42.97 8.91
C SER A 50 6.13 -42.44 10.34
N VAL A 51 5.95 -41.13 10.48
CA VAL A 51 5.99 -40.39 11.74
C VAL A 51 4.90 -40.87 12.71
N HIS A 52 3.82 -41.44 12.17
CA HIS A 52 2.68 -41.97 12.93
C HIS A 52 2.97 -43.30 13.63
N ASN A 53 4.10 -43.94 13.30
CA ASN A 53 4.54 -45.22 13.87
C ASN A 53 5.86 -45.07 14.64
N LEU A 54 6.16 -43.87 15.15
CA LEU A 54 7.41 -43.62 15.88
C LEU A 54 7.32 -44.04 17.34
N LYS A 55 8.16 -44.99 17.76
CA LYS A 55 8.43 -45.21 19.18
C LYS A 55 9.46 -44.20 19.70
N PRO A 56 9.50 -43.89 21.01
CA PRO A 56 10.52 -42.99 21.56
C PRO A 56 11.97 -43.41 21.26
N ALA A 57 12.24 -44.72 21.24
CA ALA A 57 13.56 -45.28 20.93
C ALA A 57 13.96 -45.12 19.45
N ASP A 58 13.01 -44.82 18.55
CA ASP A 58 13.30 -44.60 17.13
C ASP A 58 13.83 -43.19 16.84
N ILE A 59 13.85 -42.28 17.81
CA ILE A 59 14.40 -40.92 17.66
C ILE A 59 15.91 -40.96 17.81
N GLN A 60 16.66 -40.55 16.78
CA GLN A 60 18.13 -40.46 16.83
C GLN A 60 18.63 -39.04 17.15
N VAL A 61 17.88 -38.01 16.74
CA VAL A 61 18.33 -36.62 16.83
C VAL A 61 17.31 -35.77 17.59
N ILE A 62 17.77 -35.00 18.57
CA ILE A 62 16.95 -34.01 19.28
C ILE A 62 17.47 -32.59 19.04
N ALA A 63 16.55 -31.64 18.86
CA ALA A 63 16.86 -30.23 18.64
C ALA A 63 15.85 -29.30 19.33
N ALA A 64 16.24 -28.03 19.52
CA ALA A 64 15.30 -27.03 20.01
C ALA A 64 15.51 -25.64 19.38
N LEU A 65 14.39 -24.90 19.31
CA LEU A 65 14.24 -23.53 18.82
C LEU A 65 13.40 -22.76 19.84
N GLY A 66 13.69 -21.47 20.03
CA GLY A 66 12.96 -20.67 21.01
C GLY A 66 13.76 -19.52 21.61
N ASP A 67 13.40 -19.16 22.83
CA ASP A 67 13.94 -18.00 23.54
C ASP A 67 14.77 -18.36 24.80
N SER A 68 14.82 -17.43 25.76
CA SER A 68 15.52 -17.54 27.03
C SER A 68 15.06 -18.70 27.91
N LEU A 69 13.79 -19.13 27.80
CA LEU A 69 13.27 -20.31 28.49
C LEU A 69 13.71 -21.62 27.82
N THR A 70 14.11 -21.59 26.54
CA THR A 70 14.63 -22.78 25.84
C THR A 70 16.14 -22.94 26.03
N VAL A 71 16.86 -21.87 26.33
CA VAL A 71 18.31 -21.90 26.64
C VAL A 71 18.61 -21.96 28.15
N SER A 72 17.57 -21.98 29.00
CA SER A 72 17.69 -22.05 30.46
C SER A 72 18.47 -20.91 31.08
N ASN A 73 18.12 -19.66 30.75
CA ASN A 73 18.71 -18.49 31.40
C ASN A 73 18.57 -18.58 32.94
N GLY A 74 19.70 -18.59 33.64
CA GLY A 74 19.74 -18.61 35.11
C GLY A 74 19.17 -19.84 35.80
N ALA A 75 18.86 -20.92 35.06
CA ALA A 75 18.12 -22.05 35.64
C ALA A 75 18.86 -22.74 36.81
N ALA A 76 20.19 -22.83 36.72
CA ALA A 76 21.04 -23.41 37.76
C ALA A 76 21.79 -22.35 38.60
N SER A 77 21.38 -21.08 38.52
CA SER A 77 21.96 -20.01 39.32
C SER A 77 21.66 -20.21 40.81
N LYS A 78 22.60 -19.79 41.65
CA LYS A 78 22.39 -19.81 43.11
C LYS A 78 21.25 -18.87 43.48
N PRO A 79 20.48 -19.18 44.54
CA PRO A 79 19.45 -18.27 45.04
C PRO A 79 20.01 -16.85 45.23
N HIS A 80 19.27 -15.84 44.75
CA HIS A 80 19.61 -14.42 44.78
C HIS A 80 20.78 -13.94 43.89
N ASP A 81 21.42 -14.82 43.10
CA ASP A 81 22.43 -14.41 42.12
C ASP A 81 21.79 -13.92 40.82
N VAL A 82 21.31 -12.67 40.85
CA VAL A 82 20.61 -12.05 39.71
C VAL A 82 21.53 -11.82 38.51
N LEU A 83 22.84 -11.65 38.72
CA LEU A 83 23.79 -11.40 37.63
C LEU A 83 24.04 -12.67 36.81
N ASP A 84 24.08 -13.82 37.46
CA ASP A 84 24.27 -15.11 36.80
C ASP A 84 23.06 -15.56 35.95
N VAL A 85 21.92 -14.86 36.03
CA VAL A 85 20.77 -15.09 35.13
C VAL A 85 21.12 -14.85 33.65
N LEU A 86 22.15 -14.04 33.37
CA LEU A 86 22.68 -13.84 32.02
C LEU A 86 23.37 -15.10 31.46
N THR A 87 23.68 -16.08 32.31
CA THR A 87 24.24 -17.36 31.93
C THR A 87 23.16 -18.28 31.36
N GLN A 88 23.40 -18.78 30.15
CA GLN A 88 22.51 -19.72 29.45
C GLN A 88 22.89 -21.16 29.81
N TYR A 89 22.16 -21.79 30.73
CA TYR A 89 22.42 -23.15 31.21
C TYR A 89 21.84 -24.22 30.29
N ARG A 90 22.25 -24.23 29.02
CA ARG A 90 21.70 -25.09 27.96
C ARG A 90 21.71 -26.59 28.33
N GLY A 91 22.65 -27.03 29.14
CA GLY A 91 22.74 -28.39 29.65
C GLY A 91 21.54 -28.87 30.48
N VAL A 92 20.80 -27.97 31.12
CA VAL A 92 19.60 -28.28 31.92
C VAL A 92 18.31 -27.82 31.25
N SER A 93 18.36 -27.51 29.95
CA SER A 93 17.17 -27.15 29.17
C SER A 93 16.14 -28.27 29.15
N TRP A 94 14.91 -27.91 29.45
CA TRP A 94 13.79 -28.84 29.62
C TRP A 94 13.51 -29.64 28.35
N SER A 95 13.73 -29.03 27.18
CA SER A 95 13.42 -29.63 25.88
C SER A 95 14.60 -30.33 25.21
N VAL A 96 15.85 -30.00 25.55
CA VAL A 96 17.03 -30.49 24.79
C VAL A 96 18.35 -30.58 25.59
N GLY A 97 18.37 -30.23 26.87
CA GLY A 97 19.57 -30.32 27.70
C GLY A 97 19.94 -31.76 28.04
N GLY A 98 21.21 -32.12 28.07
CA GLY A 98 21.68 -33.48 28.34
C GLY A 98 22.80 -33.55 29.38
N ASN A 99 22.85 -32.62 30.33
CA ASN A 99 23.75 -32.74 31.48
C ASN A 99 23.40 -33.99 32.29
N GLU A 100 24.45 -34.70 32.74
CA GLU A 100 24.35 -35.84 33.64
C GLU A 100 23.38 -36.95 33.14
N ASN A 101 22.53 -37.47 34.01
CA ASN A 101 21.53 -38.50 33.70
C ASN A 101 20.16 -38.11 34.30
N ILE A 102 19.13 -38.88 33.97
CA ILE A 102 17.76 -38.58 34.39
C ILE A 102 17.57 -38.57 35.92
N SER A 103 18.35 -39.35 36.66
CA SER A 103 18.26 -39.44 38.12
C SER A 103 18.80 -38.21 38.85
N THR A 104 19.45 -37.29 38.13
CA THR A 104 19.94 -36.00 38.67
C THR A 104 19.34 -34.78 37.97
N VAL A 105 19.21 -34.85 36.64
CA VAL A 105 18.75 -33.75 35.78
C VAL A 105 17.66 -34.27 34.84
N THR A 106 16.40 -33.94 35.14
CA THR A 106 15.27 -34.31 34.28
C THR A 106 15.14 -33.34 33.10
N THR A 107 15.34 -33.83 31.89
CA THR A 107 15.12 -33.12 30.62
C THR A 107 14.53 -34.09 29.61
N LEU A 108 13.91 -33.58 28.53
CA LEU A 108 13.42 -34.46 27.47
C LEU A 108 14.53 -35.31 26.84
N ALA A 109 15.74 -34.75 26.66
CA ALA A 109 16.85 -35.53 26.12
C ALA A 109 17.28 -36.66 27.07
N ASN A 110 17.36 -36.41 28.38
CA ASN A 110 17.69 -37.44 29.35
C ASN A 110 16.59 -38.50 29.49
N ILE A 111 15.32 -38.12 29.31
CA ILE A 111 14.21 -39.08 29.21
C ILE A 111 14.39 -39.97 27.97
N LEU A 112 14.63 -39.39 26.80
CA LEU A 112 14.81 -40.14 25.55
C LEU A 112 16.06 -41.01 25.55
N ARG A 113 17.12 -40.63 26.25
CA ARG A 113 18.36 -41.44 26.38
C ARG A 113 18.15 -42.77 27.10
N GLU A 114 17.09 -42.90 27.91
CA GLU A 114 16.69 -44.17 28.53
C GLU A 114 16.03 -45.14 27.53
N PHE A 115 15.51 -44.62 26.40
CA PHE A 115 14.96 -45.39 25.29
C PHE A 115 15.99 -45.60 24.18
N ASN A 116 16.76 -44.56 23.85
CA ASN A 116 17.84 -44.61 22.89
C ASN A 116 19.12 -43.98 23.47
N PRO A 117 20.04 -44.81 24.02
CA PRO A 117 21.32 -44.32 24.54
C PRO A 117 22.23 -43.65 23.51
N SER A 118 21.96 -43.82 22.20
CA SER A 118 22.72 -43.24 21.09
C SER A 118 22.15 -41.89 20.61
N LEU A 119 21.15 -41.33 21.30
CA LEU A 119 20.57 -40.02 20.98
C LEU A 119 21.67 -38.94 20.86
N ILE A 120 21.62 -38.11 19.82
CA ILE A 120 22.53 -36.97 19.62
C ILE A 120 21.77 -35.65 19.44
N GLY A 121 22.50 -34.53 19.47
CA GLY A 121 21.95 -33.18 19.23
C GLY A 121 21.59 -32.39 20.50
N TYR A 122 21.56 -33.06 21.66
CA TYR A 122 21.32 -32.41 22.96
C TYR A 122 22.46 -31.46 23.36
N SER A 123 22.13 -30.40 24.09
CA SER A 123 23.11 -29.42 24.58
C SER A 123 23.65 -29.78 25.96
N ILE A 124 24.90 -29.41 26.26
CA ILE A 124 25.55 -29.62 27.57
C ILE A 124 26.17 -28.32 28.09
N GLY A 125 26.37 -28.21 29.41
CA GLY A 125 27.05 -27.07 30.04
C GLY A 125 26.36 -25.72 29.82
N THR A 126 27.15 -24.65 29.75
CA THR A 126 26.70 -23.27 29.55
C THR A 126 27.26 -22.71 28.23
N GLY A 127 26.53 -21.83 27.55
CA GLY A 127 27.02 -21.24 26.29
C GLY A 127 25.94 -20.59 25.43
N LYS A 128 26.36 -19.96 24.32
CA LYS A 128 25.48 -19.36 23.32
C LYS A 128 25.18 -20.34 22.18
N GLU A 129 24.24 -20.02 21.29
CA GLU A 129 23.85 -20.85 20.13
C GLU A 129 25.01 -21.15 19.16
N THR A 130 26.07 -20.33 19.21
CA THR A 130 27.30 -20.49 18.44
C THR A 130 28.32 -21.44 19.08
N THR A 131 28.21 -21.73 20.37
CA THR A 131 29.15 -22.59 21.08
C THR A 131 28.94 -24.07 20.73
N ASP A 132 30.03 -24.86 20.71
CA ASP A 132 29.97 -26.27 20.30
C ASP A 132 29.06 -27.11 21.20
N ASN A 133 29.06 -26.82 22.50
CA ASN A 133 28.24 -27.49 23.49
C ASN A 133 26.73 -27.12 23.42
N ALA A 134 26.35 -26.13 22.62
CA ALA A 134 24.94 -25.88 22.30
C ALA A 134 24.36 -26.90 21.31
N ALA A 135 25.20 -27.64 20.56
CA ALA A 135 24.79 -28.65 19.60
C ALA A 135 23.62 -28.18 18.70
N LEU A 136 22.44 -28.82 18.78
CA LEU A 136 21.24 -28.47 18.01
C LEU A 136 20.22 -27.62 18.80
N ASN A 137 20.57 -27.13 19.98
CA ASN A 137 19.81 -26.09 20.66
C ASN A 137 20.14 -24.73 20.02
N GLN A 138 19.30 -24.27 19.09
CA GLN A 138 19.50 -23.03 18.33
C GLN A 138 18.62 -21.86 18.82
N ALA A 139 17.97 -22.04 19.97
CA ALA A 139 17.27 -20.98 20.68
C ALA A 139 18.22 -19.86 21.12
N VAL A 140 17.69 -18.63 21.21
CA VAL A 140 18.45 -17.41 21.52
C VAL A 140 17.69 -16.59 22.55
N ALA A 141 18.36 -16.21 23.64
CA ALA A 141 17.73 -15.41 24.69
C ALA A 141 17.27 -14.04 24.17
N GLY A 142 16.01 -13.68 24.48
CA GLY A 142 15.41 -12.39 24.11
C GLY A 142 14.72 -12.33 22.74
N ASP A 143 14.84 -13.41 21.94
CA ASP A 143 14.21 -13.53 20.63
C ASP A 143 12.68 -13.56 20.73
N CYS A 144 12.06 -13.03 19.68
CA CYS A 144 10.62 -13.04 19.41
C CYS A 144 10.31 -13.99 18.24
N ALA A 145 9.02 -14.21 17.93
CA ALA A 145 8.64 -15.11 16.83
C ALA A 145 9.28 -14.73 15.48
N GLU A 146 9.45 -13.43 15.20
CA GLU A 146 10.14 -12.92 13.99
C GLU A 146 11.58 -13.41 13.80
N ASN A 147 12.24 -13.87 14.87
CA ASN A 147 13.62 -14.34 14.83
C ASN A 147 13.72 -15.85 14.56
N VAL A 148 12.64 -16.61 14.77
CA VAL A 148 12.62 -18.07 14.67
C VAL A 148 12.99 -18.58 13.27
N PRO A 149 12.57 -17.96 12.14
CA PRO A 149 13.02 -18.39 10.82
C PRO A 149 14.55 -18.43 10.67
N ALA A 150 15.27 -17.47 11.27
CA ALA A 150 16.73 -17.47 11.26
C ALA A 150 17.31 -18.59 12.15
N GLN A 151 16.67 -18.90 13.28
CA GLN A 151 17.06 -20.05 14.11
C GLN A 151 16.89 -21.37 13.35
N VAL A 152 15.76 -21.55 12.64
CA VAL A 152 15.49 -22.73 11.80
C VAL A 152 16.57 -22.89 10.74
N ARG A 153 16.97 -21.82 10.04
CA ARG A 153 18.03 -21.88 9.04
C ARG A 153 19.35 -22.39 9.63
N ARG A 154 19.78 -21.82 10.75
CA ARG A 154 20.98 -22.30 11.46
C ARG A 154 20.87 -23.77 11.88
N LEU A 155 19.69 -24.19 12.35
CA LEU A 155 19.46 -25.58 12.75
C LEU A 155 19.60 -26.53 11.56
N VAL A 156 18.96 -26.21 10.43
CA VAL A 156 19.03 -26.99 9.19
C VAL A 156 20.47 -27.08 8.68
N ASP A 157 21.21 -25.97 8.69
CA ASP A 157 22.61 -25.94 8.25
C ASP A 157 23.50 -26.79 9.15
N ARG A 158 23.30 -26.73 10.47
CA ARG A 158 24.03 -27.60 11.42
C ARG A 158 23.70 -29.07 11.20
N MET A 159 22.43 -29.43 10.99
CA MET A 159 22.03 -30.82 10.70
C MET A 159 22.65 -31.33 9.39
N LYS A 160 22.72 -30.49 8.35
CA LYS A 160 23.34 -30.84 7.05
C LYS A 160 24.86 -31.04 7.15
N ASN A 161 25.52 -30.30 8.05
CA ASN A 161 26.97 -30.30 8.19
C ASN A 161 27.51 -31.29 9.24
N ASP A 162 26.66 -31.81 10.12
CA ASP A 162 27.06 -32.79 11.12
C ASP A 162 27.08 -34.20 10.52
N THR A 163 28.28 -34.73 10.26
CA THR A 163 28.48 -36.07 9.69
C THR A 163 27.89 -37.23 10.51
N ARG A 164 27.52 -36.98 11.77
CA ARG A 164 26.86 -37.98 12.63
C ARG A 164 25.35 -38.09 12.37
N ILE A 165 24.77 -37.13 11.65
CA ILE A 165 23.34 -37.08 11.34
C ILE A 165 23.14 -37.47 9.88
N ASN A 166 22.40 -38.55 9.64
CA ASN A 166 21.87 -38.82 8.33
C ASN A 166 20.54 -38.08 8.15
N LEU A 167 20.61 -36.90 7.51
CA LEU A 167 19.45 -36.05 7.32
C LEU A 167 18.28 -36.75 6.59
N GLN A 168 18.50 -37.81 5.81
CA GLN A 168 17.42 -38.47 5.07
C GLN A 168 16.78 -39.64 5.82
N THR A 169 17.52 -40.31 6.69
CA THR A 169 17.06 -41.56 7.31
C THR A 169 16.80 -41.45 8.80
N ASP A 170 17.49 -40.55 9.49
CA ASP A 170 17.36 -40.39 10.93
C ASP A 170 16.06 -39.63 11.24
N TRP A 171 15.38 -40.03 12.31
CA TRP A 171 14.24 -39.33 12.86
C TRP A 171 14.68 -38.22 13.82
N LYS A 172 14.15 -37.01 13.58
CA LYS A 172 14.44 -35.81 14.37
C LYS A 172 13.22 -35.47 15.22
N LEU A 173 13.45 -35.21 16.49
CA LEU A 173 12.49 -34.57 17.38
C LEU A 173 12.90 -33.12 17.61
N ILE A 174 12.09 -32.17 17.15
CA ILE A 174 12.40 -30.74 17.22
C ILE A 174 11.38 -30.06 18.13
N THR A 175 11.83 -29.40 19.19
CA THR A 175 10.94 -28.64 20.07
C THR A 175 11.04 -27.14 19.80
N LEU A 176 9.91 -26.48 19.54
CA LEU A 176 9.80 -25.05 19.31
C LEU A 176 8.93 -24.43 20.41
N PHE A 177 9.48 -23.46 21.13
CA PHE A 177 8.76 -22.68 22.14
C PHE A 177 9.14 -21.20 22.11
N ILE A 178 8.19 -20.32 21.82
CA ILE A 178 8.40 -18.87 21.63
C ILE A 178 7.11 -18.09 21.97
N GLY A 179 7.21 -16.77 22.09
CA GLY A 179 6.05 -15.86 22.22
C GLY A 179 5.98 -15.09 23.53
N GLY A 180 6.73 -15.50 24.56
CA GLY A 180 6.80 -14.78 25.83
C GLY A 180 7.33 -13.36 25.65
N ASN A 181 8.43 -13.20 24.90
CA ASN A 181 9.03 -11.90 24.62
C ASN A 181 8.13 -10.99 23.78
N ASP A 182 7.39 -11.55 22.81
CA ASP A 182 6.43 -10.83 21.98
C ASP A 182 5.33 -10.20 22.85
N LEU A 183 4.75 -10.99 23.77
CA LEU A 183 3.74 -10.52 24.73
C LEU A 183 4.34 -9.60 25.82
N CYS A 184 5.62 -9.73 26.16
CA CYS A 184 6.28 -8.76 27.04
C CYS A 184 6.53 -7.41 26.37
N LYS A 185 6.47 -7.33 25.03
CA LYS A 185 6.74 -6.14 24.22
C LYS A 185 5.52 -5.59 23.48
N PHE A 186 4.38 -6.29 23.45
CA PHE A 186 3.22 -5.93 22.62
C PHE A 186 2.72 -4.50 22.86
N CYS A 187 2.70 -4.03 24.11
CA CYS A 187 2.24 -2.69 24.45
C CYS A 187 3.12 -1.57 23.86
N ASN A 188 4.39 -1.85 23.51
CA ASN A 188 5.27 -0.87 22.86
C ASN A 188 5.02 -0.79 21.35
N ASN A 189 4.59 -1.90 20.73
CA ASN A 189 4.27 -1.95 19.30
C ASN A 189 3.24 -3.06 19.04
N PRO A 190 1.93 -2.78 19.21
CA PRO A 190 0.87 -3.78 19.11
C PRO A 190 0.74 -4.40 17.71
N VAL A 191 1.23 -3.70 16.67
CA VAL A 191 1.23 -4.18 15.28
C VAL A 191 2.36 -5.17 15.06
N ARG A 192 3.60 -4.84 15.46
CA ARG A 192 4.76 -5.74 15.29
C ARG A 192 4.57 -7.06 16.03
N TYR A 193 4.05 -7.01 17.24
CA TYR A 193 3.81 -8.19 18.09
C TYR A 193 2.32 -8.59 18.10
N SER A 194 1.63 -8.38 16.99
CA SER A 194 0.23 -8.82 16.87
C SER A 194 0.14 -10.35 16.77
N PRO A 195 -1.00 -10.97 17.11
CA PRO A 195 -1.21 -12.41 16.91
C PRO A 195 -0.98 -12.87 15.47
N GLU A 196 -1.29 -12.02 14.50
CA GLU A 196 -1.09 -12.28 13.06
C GLU A 196 0.41 -12.41 12.74
N ASN A 197 1.21 -11.40 13.13
CA ASN A 197 2.65 -11.40 12.88
C ASN A 197 3.35 -12.52 13.64
N TYR A 198 2.95 -12.78 14.88
CA TYR A 198 3.46 -13.92 15.66
C TYR A 198 3.23 -15.24 14.92
N THR A 199 1.99 -15.49 14.47
CA THR A 199 1.62 -16.74 13.79
C THR A 199 2.24 -16.85 12.40
N TYR A 200 2.34 -15.75 11.67
CA TYR A 200 2.97 -15.71 10.35
C TYR A 200 4.45 -16.10 10.42
N ASN A 201 5.18 -15.61 11.42
CA ASN A 201 6.58 -15.98 11.60
C ASN A 201 6.76 -17.44 12.01
N LEU A 202 5.84 -17.99 12.82
CA LEU A 202 5.79 -19.42 13.09
C LEU A 202 5.52 -20.24 11.82
N GLN A 203 4.58 -19.79 10.98
CA GLN A 203 4.30 -20.44 9.69
C GLN A 203 5.55 -20.47 8.80
N ILE A 204 6.29 -19.37 8.67
CA ILE A 204 7.55 -19.35 7.91
C ILE A 204 8.54 -20.38 8.46
N ALA A 205 8.71 -20.42 9.78
CA ALA A 205 9.63 -21.33 10.43
C ALA A 205 9.25 -22.81 10.18
N LEU A 206 7.98 -23.15 10.34
CA LEU A 206 7.46 -24.50 10.13
C LEU A 206 7.47 -24.89 8.65
N ASP A 207 7.18 -23.97 7.72
CA ASP A 207 7.26 -24.19 6.27
C ASP A 207 8.70 -24.53 5.84
N ILE A 208 9.71 -23.90 6.45
CA ILE A 208 11.12 -24.25 6.19
C ILE A 208 11.43 -25.67 6.69
N LEU A 209 10.99 -26.03 7.89
CA LEU A 209 11.18 -27.37 8.45
C LEU A 209 10.50 -28.44 7.59
N HIS A 210 9.22 -28.25 7.27
CA HIS A 210 8.43 -29.17 6.44
C HIS A 210 9.06 -29.38 5.06
N ARG A 211 9.65 -28.33 4.47
CA ARG A 211 10.30 -28.43 3.16
C ARG A 211 11.69 -29.08 3.20
N GLU A 212 12.47 -28.87 4.26
CA GLU A 212 13.92 -29.15 4.24
C GLU A 212 14.39 -30.22 5.23
N VAL A 213 13.55 -30.64 6.18
CA VAL A 213 13.90 -31.62 7.22
C VAL A 213 12.95 -32.82 7.12
N PRO A 214 13.27 -33.83 6.29
CA PRO A 214 12.45 -35.04 6.22
C PRO A 214 12.57 -35.83 7.52
N ARG A 215 11.63 -36.75 7.76
CA ARG A 215 11.60 -37.59 8.97
C ARG A 215 11.65 -36.77 10.27
N ALA A 216 10.70 -35.86 10.45
CA ALA A 216 10.69 -34.99 11.61
C ALA A 216 9.34 -35.00 12.36
N PHE A 217 9.44 -35.11 13.68
CA PHE A 217 8.35 -34.85 14.61
C PHE A 217 8.63 -33.49 15.26
N VAL A 218 7.75 -32.50 15.04
CA VAL A 218 7.91 -31.17 15.61
C VAL A 218 6.96 -30.99 16.78
N ASN A 219 7.50 -30.81 17.98
CA ASN A 219 6.77 -30.33 19.15
C ASN A 219 6.62 -28.81 19.07
N LEU A 220 5.41 -28.32 18.82
CA LEU A 220 5.10 -26.90 18.92
C LEU A 220 4.44 -26.63 20.28
N VAL A 221 5.21 -26.09 21.22
CA VAL A 221 4.70 -25.85 22.58
C VAL A 221 3.98 -24.52 22.60
N THR A 222 2.72 -24.55 23.04
CA THR A 222 1.85 -23.37 23.08
C THR A 222 2.36 -22.36 24.10
N VAL A 223 2.33 -21.07 23.77
CA VAL A 223 2.75 -20.01 24.69
C VAL A 223 1.93 -20.04 25.99
N LEU A 224 2.60 -19.86 27.12
CA LEU A 224 1.99 -19.90 28.44
C LEU A 224 1.09 -18.69 28.75
N SER A 225 0.16 -18.85 29.68
CA SER A 225 -0.59 -17.71 30.25
C SER A 225 0.32 -16.83 31.12
N ILE A 226 0.80 -15.71 30.56
CA ILE A 226 1.80 -14.88 31.26
C ILE A 226 1.20 -13.87 32.25
N ALA A 227 -0.13 -13.73 32.30
CA ALA A 227 -0.79 -12.80 33.22
C ALA A 227 -0.56 -13.18 34.69
N SER A 228 -0.37 -14.47 34.99
CA SER A 228 -0.09 -15.01 36.32
C SER A 228 1.20 -14.45 36.95
N LEU A 229 2.17 -14.01 36.13
CA LEU A 229 3.41 -13.37 36.60
C LEU A 229 3.16 -12.16 37.51
N ARG A 230 2.00 -11.49 37.35
CA ARG A 230 1.58 -10.38 38.21
C ARG A 230 1.49 -10.79 39.67
N GLU A 231 1.03 -12.00 39.97
CA GLU A 231 0.91 -12.51 41.34
C GLU A 231 2.28 -12.53 42.05
N LEU A 232 3.31 -13.00 41.34
CA LEU A 232 4.68 -13.00 41.85
C LEU A 232 5.24 -11.58 42.00
N HIS A 233 4.92 -10.68 41.08
CA HIS A 233 5.34 -9.28 41.13
C HIS A 233 4.67 -8.50 42.28
N VAL A 234 3.38 -8.66 42.55
CA VAL A 234 2.68 -7.88 43.59
C VAL A 234 2.84 -8.44 45.00
N SER A 235 3.20 -9.72 45.14
CA SER A 235 3.40 -10.34 46.45
C SER A 235 4.48 -9.59 47.27
N GLN A 236 4.08 -9.14 48.46
CA GLN A 236 4.94 -8.36 49.38
C GLN A 236 6.00 -9.22 50.08
N ASN A 237 5.77 -10.53 50.15
CA ASN A 237 6.54 -11.45 50.99
C ASN A 237 7.50 -12.34 50.18
N ASN A 238 8.10 -11.81 49.10
CA ASN A 238 9.10 -12.51 48.31
C ASN A 238 10.33 -11.64 47.99
N SER A 239 11.44 -12.30 47.66
CA SER A 239 12.73 -11.66 47.38
C SER A 239 12.91 -11.24 45.91
N CYS A 240 11.81 -11.22 45.14
CA CYS A 240 11.88 -11.00 43.70
C CYS A 240 12.29 -9.57 43.34
N PRO A 241 13.20 -9.38 42.37
CA PRO A 241 13.66 -8.05 41.96
C PRO A 241 12.57 -7.35 41.12
N LYS A 242 11.61 -6.68 41.78
CA LYS A 242 10.44 -6.07 41.14
C LYS A 242 10.80 -5.10 40.01
N LEU A 243 11.86 -4.31 40.20
CA LEU A 243 12.34 -3.38 39.16
C LEU A 243 12.81 -4.13 37.90
N LEU A 244 13.51 -5.25 38.08
CA LEU A 244 13.96 -6.08 36.96
C LEU A 244 12.78 -6.72 36.23
N MET A 245 11.81 -7.26 36.96
CA MET A 245 10.58 -7.79 36.35
C MET A 245 9.83 -6.74 35.52
N ARG A 246 9.79 -5.48 35.98
CA ARG A 246 9.21 -4.34 35.23
C ARG A 246 9.97 -3.99 33.96
N ILE A 247 11.26 -4.29 33.88
CA ILE A 247 12.09 -4.10 32.68
C ILE A 247 11.92 -5.27 31.71
N LEU A 248 11.90 -6.50 32.23
CA LEU A 248 11.79 -7.71 31.42
C LEU A 248 10.42 -7.84 30.75
N CYS A 249 9.33 -7.55 31.48
CA CYS A 249 7.97 -7.75 30.97
C CYS A 249 7.01 -6.60 31.34
N PRO A 250 7.27 -5.37 30.87
CA PRO A 250 6.51 -4.18 31.25
C PRO A 250 5.02 -4.32 30.95
N CYS A 251 4.66 -4.93 29.81
CA CYS A 251 3.27 -5.05 29.37
C CYS A 251 2.43 -5.97 30.27
N VAL A 252 3.06 -6.77 31.13
CA VAL A 252 2.38 -7.65 32.09
C VAL A 252 2.26 -7.01 33.45
N VAL A 253 3.34 -6.45 33.98
CA VAL A 253 3.41 -6.04 35.41
C VAL A 253 3.12 -4.56 35.67
N LYS A 254 3.19 -3.70 34.64
CA LYS A 254 2.87 -2.26 34.78
C LYS A 254 1.38 -1.91 34.74
N PRO A 255 0.53 -2.57 33.93
CA PRO A 255 -0.90 -2.22 33.88
C PRO A 255 -1.56 -2.30 35.26
N GLU A 256 -2.56 -1.45 35.51
CA GLU A 256 -3.40 -1.56 36.72
C GLU A 256 -4.36 -2.75 36.62
N ASP A 257 -4.86 -3.24 37.76
CA ASP A 257 -5.87 -4.30 37.76
C ASP A 257 -7.15 -3.80 37.09
N ASN A 258 -7.81 -4.67 36.31
CA ASN A 258 -9.02 -4.36 35.51
C ASN A 258 -8.84 -3.29 34.41
N SER A 259 -7.61 -2.81 34.17
CA SER A 259 -7.30 -1.86 33.09
C SER A 259 -7.53 -2.44 31.69
N ASN A 260 -7.73 -1.56 30.71
CA ASN A 260 -7.91 -1.95 29.32
C ASN A 260 -6.63 -2.58 28.75
N GLU A 261 -5.46 -2.12 29.20
CA GLU A 261 -4.15 -2.66 28.86
C GLU A 261 -4.02 -4.12 29.31
N LEU A 262 -4.48 -4.44 30.53
CA LEU A 262 -4.48 -5.80 31.05
C LEU A 262 -5.47 -6.70 30.30
N LYS A 263 -6.67 -6.21 29.99
CA LYS A 263 -7.65 -6.95 29.16
C LYS A 263 -7.08 -7.26 27.77
N LYS A 264 -6.38 -6.29 27.15
CA LYS A 264 -5.71 -6.44 25.85
C LYS A 264 -4.58 -7.47 25.90
N LEU A 265 -3.77 -7.49 26.97
CA LEU A 265 -2.76 -8.52 27.19
C LEU A 265 -3.37 -9.93 27.22
N VAL A 266 -4.42 -10.12 28.04
CA VAL A 266 -5.09 -11.43 28.18
C VAL A 266 -5.70 -11.86 26.85
N TYR A 267 -6.29 -10.93 26.10
CA TYR A 267 -6.77 -11.17 24.75
C TYR A 267 -5.64 -11.61 23.80
N PHE A 268 -4.54 -10.85 23.70
CA PHE A 268 -3.42 -11.17 22.80
C PHE A 268 -2.79 -12.53 23.13
N ASN A 269 -2.60 -12.82 24.42
CA ASN A 269 -2.05 -14.10 24.86
C ASN A 269 -2.95 -15.27 24.44
N ARG A 270 -4.27 -15.20 24.67
CA ARG A 270 -5.21 -16.23 24.19
C ARG A 270 -5.21 -16.34 22.66
N ARG A 271 -5.09 -15.22 21.94
CA ARG A 271 -5.05 -15.23 20.48
C ARG A 271 -3.78 -15.87 19.92
N TYR A 272 -2.64 -15.70 20.57
CA TYR A 272 -1.42 -16.43 20.20
C TYR A 272 -1.64 -17.95 20.31
N GLN A 273 -2.25 -18.39 21.40
CA GLN A 273 -2.54 -19.80 21.65
C GLN A 273 -3.48 -20.37 20.58
N GLU A 274 -4.59 -19.68 20.32
CA GLU A 274 -5.60 -20.09 19.33
C GLU A 274 -5.07 -20.08 17.89
N ARG A 275 -4.37 -19.02 17.47
CA ARG A 275 -3.82 -18.98 16.10
C ARG A 275 -2.71 -20.00 15.87
N THR A 276 -1.93 -20.33 16.90
CA THR A 276 -0.98 -21.45 16.84
C THR A 276 -1.73 -22.77 16.62
N ARG A 277 -2.84 -22.97 17.33
CA ARG A 277 -3.74 -24.12 17.17
C ARG A 277 -4.30 -24.19 15.75
N GLN A 278 -4.90 -23.11 15.24
CA GLN A 278 -5.45 -23.02 13.88
C GLN A 278 -4.40 -23.29 12.79
N LEU A 279 -3.18 -22.77 12.96
CA LEU A 279 -2.08 -23.01 12.02
C LEU A 279 -1.76 -24.51 11.90
N VAL A 280 -1.67 -25.21 13.02
CA VAL A 280 -1.39 -26.66 13.03
C VAL A 280 -2.61 -27.47 12.57
N GLU A 281 -3.80 -27.12 13.06
CA GLU A 281 -5.05 -27.82 12.74
C GLU A 281 -5.57 -27.58 11.32
N SER A 282 -4.97 -26.67 10.55
CA SER A 282 -5.24 -26.53 9.13
C SER A 282 -4.88 -27.77 8.29
N GLY A 283 -4.13 -28.72 8.86
CA GLY A 283 -3.59 -29.89 8.16
C GLY A 283 -2.41 -29.58 7.23
N ARG A 284 -1.94 -28.32 7.21
CA ARG A 284 -0.86 -27.83 6.32
C ARG A 284 0.42 -28.66 6.38
N TYR A 285 0.76 -29.22 7.54
CA TYR A 285 2.00 -29.96 7.77
C TYR A 285 1.84 -31.47 7.77
N ASP A 286 0.63 -31.95 7.48
CA ASP A 286 0.27 -33.37 7.48
C ASP A 286 0.06 -33.87 6.03
N THR A 287 0.88 -33.37 5.11
CA THR A 287 0.80 -33.68 3.67
C THR A 287 1.67 -34.88 3.25
N THR A 288 2.60 -35.29 4.12
CA THR A 288 3.49 -36.45 3.93
C THR A 288 3.52 -37.30 5.20
N ASP A 289 3.73 -38.61 5.04
CA ASP A 289 3.74 -39.53 6.18
C ASP A 289 5.03 -39.43 7.02
N ASP A 290 6.04 -38.66 6.59
CA ASP A 290 7.36 -38.54 7.25
C ASP A 290 7.56 -37.22 8.03
N PHE A 291 6.55 -36.36 8.09
CA PHE A 291 6.61 -35.10 8.81
C PHE A 291 5.29 -34.82 9.53
N THR A 292 5.36 -34.24 10.73
CA THR A 292 4.16 -33.73 11.40
C THR A 292 4.53 -32.64 12.40
N VAL A 293 3.60 -31.72 12.65
CA VAL A 293 3.69 -30.73 13.72
C VAL A 293 2.60 -31.04 14.74
N VAL A 294 2.99 -31.24 15.99
CA VAL A 294 2.06 -31.55 17.08
C VAL A 294 2.10 -30.44 18.13
N MET A 295 0.95 -29.83 18.36
CA MET A 295 0.72 -28.88 19.45
C MET A 295 0.88 -29.57 20.82
N GLN A 296 1.65 -28.95 21.72
CA GLN A 296 1.83 -29.39 23.11
C GLN A 296 1.31 -28.30 24.07
N PRO A 297 0.06 -28.41 24.55
CA PRO A 297 -0.63 -27.30 25.23
C PRO A 297 -0.38 -27.23 26.74
N PHE A 298 0.47 -28.07 27.33
CA PHE A 298 0.59 -28.21 28.79
C PHE A 298 0.93 -26.91 29.56
N LEU A 299 1.49 -25.88 28.91
CA LEU A 299 1.74 -24.57 29.51
C LEU A 299 0.61 -23.54 29.29
N MET A 300 -0.39 -23.85 28.48
CA MET A 300 -1.41 -22.91 27.99
C MET A 300 -2.17 -22.24 29.15
N ASN A 301 -2.66 -23.03 30.09
CA ASN A 301 -3.45 -22.58 31.25
C ASN A 301 -2.72 -22.86 32.59
N VAL A 302 -1.39 -22.70 32.62
CA VAL A 302 -0.58 -22.92 33.82
C VAL A 302 -0.84 -21.85 34.90
N ASN A 303 -1.03 -22.29 36.14
CA ASN A 303 -1.23 -21.41 37.29
C ASN A 303 0.10 -21.00 37.93
N MET A 304 0.08 -19.91 38.72
CA MET A 304 1.24 -19.51 39.51
C MET A 304 1.45 -20.53 40.65
N PRO A 305 2.60 -21.24 40.72
CA PRO A 305 2.84 -22.24 41.76
C PRO A 305 2.82 -21.58 43.13
N LYS A 306 2.23 -22.28 44.11
CA LYS A 306 2.03 -21.76 45.47
C LYS A 306 2.84 -22.53 46.51
N THR A 307 3.25 -21.83 47.57
CA THR A 307 3.72 -22.46 48.80
C THR A 307 2.55 -23.08 49.56
N GLN A 308 2.83 -23.82 50.65
CA GLN A 308 1.78 -24.39 51.50
C GLN A 308 0.86 -23.32 52.12
N GLU A 309 1.36 -22.09 52.25
CA GLU A 309 0.62 -20.93 52.74
C GLU A 309 -0.21 -20.22 51.64
N GLY A 310 -0.21 -20.73 50.40
CA GLY A 310 -0.94 -20.14 49.28
C GLY A 310 -0.27 -18.93 48.63
N LEU A 311 1.00 -18.64 48.96
CA LEU A 311 1.76 -17.53 48.39
C LEU A 311 2.51 -17.96 47.12
N PRO A 312 2.76 -17.07 46.14
CA PRO A 312 3.58 -17.39 44.96
C PRO A 312 4.97 -17.94 45.35
N ASP A 313 5.30 -19.14 44.90
CA ASP A 313 6.56 -19.82 45.21
C ASP A 313 7.68 -19.43 44.23
N SER A 314 8.54 -18.50 44.65
CA SER A 314 9.69 -18.05 43.87
C SER A 314 10.73 -19.15 43.58
N SER A 315 10.69 -20.32 44.24
CA SER A 315 11.65 -21.42 44.00
C SER A 315 11.51 -22.08 42.62
N TYR A 316 10.38 -21.87 41.95
CA TYR A 316 10.12 -22.27 40.57
C TYR A 316 10.75 -21.32 39.53
N PHE A 317 11.33 -20.20 39.97
CA PHE A 317 11.92 -19.20 39.09
C PHE A 317 13.41 -19.02 39.38
N ALA A 318 14.16 -18.62 38.36
CA ALA A 318 15.53 -18.16 38.50
C ALA A 318 15.59 -16.89 39.39
N PRO A 319 16.77 -16.43 39.84
CA PRO A 319 16.89 -15.27 40.73
C PRO A 319 16.24 -13.97 40.24
N ASP A 320 15.93 -13.83 38.95
CA ASP A 320 15.19 -12.70 38.40
C ASP A 320 13.67 -12.76 38.60
N CYS A 321 13.15 -13.88 39.13
CA CYS A 321 11.73 -14.18 39.26
C CYS A 321 10.94 -14.08 37.96
N PHE A 322 11.58 -14.39 36.83
CA PHE A 322 10.96 -14.36 35.52
C PHE A 322 11.25 -15.65 34.75
N HIS A 323 12.53 -16.03 34.62
CA HIS A 323 12.90 -17.28 33.96
C HIS A 323 12.64 -18.47 34.87
N PHE A 324 12.49 -19.66 34.29
CA PHE A 324 12.32 -20.91 35.04
C PHE A 324 13.60 -21.29 35.78
N SER A 325 13.45 -21.74 37.04
CA SER A 325 14.55 -22.44 37.72
C SER A 325 14.70 -23.86 37.18
N GLN A 326 15.79 -24.54 37.55
CA GLN A 326 15.99 -25.96 37.25
C GLN A 326 14.80 -26.84 37.69
N LYS A 327 14.09 -26.45 38.76
CA LYS A 327 12.86 -27.12 39.23
C LYS A 327 11.76 -27.07 38.17
N SER A 328 11.46 -25.88 37.65
CA SER A 328 10.44 -25.69 36.60
C SER A 328 10.86 -26.30 35.27
N HIS A 329 12.16 -26.27 34.94
CA HIS A 329 12.69 -26.98 33.79
C HIS A 329 12.45 -28.49 33.87
N SER A 330 12.67 -29.09 35.05
CA SER A 330 12.35 -30.51 35.29
C SER A 330 10.85 -30.80 35.10
N GLN A 331 9.96 -29.97 35.65
CA GLN A 331 8.51 -30.15 35.50
C GLN A 331 8.05 -29.97 34.05
N ALA A 332 8.57 -28.97 33.35
CA ALA A 332 8.26 -28.76 31.93
C ALA A 332 8.71 -29.93 31.05
N ALA A 333 9.86 -30.55 31.36
CA ALA A 333 10.33 -31.75 30.66
C ALA A 333 9.40 -32.95 30.87
N ARG A 334 8.95 -33.17 32.12
CA ARG A 334 7.99 -34.24 32.47
C ARG A 334 6.64 -34.02 31.78
N ALA A 335 6.15 -32.78 31.80
CA ALA A 335 4.90 -32.39 31.16
C ALA A 335 4.96 -32.55 29.63
N LEU A 336 6.05 -32.10 28.98
CA LEU A 336 6.24 -32.28 27.54
C LEU A 336 6.25 -33.77 27.17
N TRP A 337 6.98 -34.59 27.92
CA TRP A 337 7.00 -36.04 27.70
C TRP A 337 5.60 -36.65 27.75
N ASN A 338 4.84 -36.36 28.81
CA ASN A 338 3.49 -36.85 28.97
C ASN A 338 2.57 -36.36 27.84
N SER A 339 2.68 -35.08 27.46
CA SER A 339 1.87 -34.48 26.40
C SER A 339 2.12 -35.14 25.04
N MET A 340 3.35 -35.56 24.72
CA MET A 340 3.65 -36.33 23.50
C MET A 340 2.99 -37.71 23.44
N LEU A 341 2.62 -38.28 24.59
CA LEU A 341 1.97 -39.60 24.69
C LEU A 341 0.44 -39.52 24.79
N GLU A 342 -0.11 -38.33 25.03
CA GLU A 342 -1.56 -38.09 25.10
C GLU A 342 -2.16 -37.93 23.70
N PRO A 343 -3.29 -38.62 23.40
CA PRO A 343 -3.99 -38.47 22.13
C PRO A 343 -4.34 -37.01 21.82
N LEU A 344 -4.34 -36.64 20.54
CA LEU A 344 -4.83 -35.32 20.13
C LEU A 344 -6.32 -35.19 20.48
N GLY A 345 -6.71 -34.02 20.98
CA GLY A 345 -8.04 -33.76 21.56
C GLY A 345 -8.15 -34.05 23.07
N GLU A 346 -7.22 -34.84 23.63
CA GLU A 346 -7.19 -35.20 25.06
C GLU A 346 -5.93 -34.73 25.78
N LYS A 347 -5.11 -33.90 25.11
CA LYS A 347 -3.88 -33.37 25.69
C LYS A 347 -4.19 -32.42 26.86
N THR A 348 -3.45 -32.57 27.95
CA THR A 348 -3.52 -31.70 29.13
C THR A 348 -3.09 -30.28 28.77
N ASP A 349 -3.92 -29.29 29.07
CA ASP A 349 -3.67 -27.87 28.77
C ASP A 349 -3.46 -27.00 30.04
N ASN A 350 -3.73 -27.56 31.22
CA ASN A 350 -3.72 -26.89 32.51
C ASN A 350 -2.80 -27.61 33.52
N GLN A 351 -1.59 -27.94 33.11
CA GLN A 351 -0.66 -28.69 33.94
C GLN A 351 -0.39 -27.97 35.27
N GLN A 352 -0.67 -28.65 36.39
CA GLN A 352 -0.25 -28.20 37.72
C GLN A 352 1.24 -28.53 37.87
N ILE A 353 2.09 -27.51 37.98
CA ILE A 353 3.55 -27.67 38.00
C ILE A 353 4.10 -27.79 39.43
N GLU A 354 3.29 -27.42 40.41
CA GLU A 354 3.53 -27.59 41.84
C GLU A 354 3.46 -29.06 42.28
N ASP A 355 2.63 -29.85 41.60
CA ASP A 355 2.44 -31.27 41.86
C ASP A 355 3.57 -32.10 41.24
N GLU A 356 3.79 -33.30 41.79
CA GLU A 356 4.72 -34.24 41.18
C GLU A 356 4.15 -34.78 39.87
N ILE A 357 4.78 -34.44 38.74
CA ILE A 357 4.42 -34.99 37.44
C ILE A 357 5.12 -36.34 37.26
N VAL A 358 4.34 -37.42 37.29
CA VAL A 358 4.84 -38.79 37.04
C VAL A 358 4.91 -39.04 35.53
N LEU A 359 6.03 -39.59 35.06
CA LEU A 359 6.23 -39.91 33.65
C LEU A 359 5.30 -41.05 33.21
N LYS A 360 4.50 -40.80 32.17
CA LYS A 360 3.68 -41.79 31.48
C LYS A 360 4.56 -42.72 30.64
N CYS A 361 4.08 -43.93 30.41
CA CYS A 361 4.74 -44.92 29.57
C CYS A 361 3.88 -45.31 28.38
N PRO A 362 4.47 -45.47 27.18
CA PRO A 362 3.77 -46.09 26.06
C PRO A 362 3.31 -47.50 26.44
N SER A 363 2.11 -47.89 25.98
CA SER A 363 1.60 -49.26 26.19
C SER A 363 1.96 -50.14 24.99
N GLU A 364 1.90 -51.47 25.13
CA GLU A 364 2.10 -52.37 23.99
C GLU A 364 1.06 -52.16 22.87
N ALA A 365 -0.17 -51.75 23.23
CA ALA A 365 -1.22 -51.47 22.27
C ALA A 365 -1.02 -50.13 21.54
N GLU A 366 -0.38 -49.16 22.20
CA GLU A 366 -0.18 -47.80 21.70
C GLU A 366 1.26 -47.32 21.98
N PRO A 367 2.27 -47.92 21.31
CA PRO A 367 3.68 -47.69 21.63
C PRO A 367 4.25 -46.41 21.00
N PHE A 368 3.43 -45.64 20.28
CA PHE A 368 3.87 -44.56 19.41
C PHE A 368 3.68 -43.17 20.03
N LEU A 369 4.50 -42.21 19.62
CA LEU A 369 4.26 -40.79 19.85
C LEU A 369 2.96 -40.37 19.15
N ARG A 370 2.15 -39.54 19.81
CA ARG A 370 0.80 -39.21 19.32
C ARG A 370 0.82 -38.13 18.25
N THR A 371 0.12 -38.43 17.16
CA THR A 371 -0.07 -37.62 15.96
C THR A 371 -1.55 -37.62 15.60
N TYR A 372 -1.99 -36.76 14.68
CA TYR A 372 -3.40 -36.71 14.27
C TYR A 372 -3.90 -38.07 13.76
N LYS A 373 -3.09 -38.77 12.94
CA LYS A 373 -3.46 -40.05 12.31
C LYS A 373 -3.63 -41.17 13.33
N ASN A 374 -2.67 -41.34 14.26
CA ASN A 374 -2.73 -42.40 15.27
C ASN A 374 -3.53 -42.04 16.54
N SER A 375 -4.09 -40.83 16.58
CA SER A 375 -5.09 -40.42 17.59
C SER A 375 -6.53 -40.51 17.05
N ASN A 376 -6.72 -40.92 15.79
CA ASN A 376 -8.01 -40.87 15.09
C ASN A 376 -8.67 -39.48 15.18
N TYR A 377 -7.86 -38.43 15.19
CA TYR A 377 -8.31 -37.06 15.34
C TYR A 377 -8.61 -36.48 13.95
N ALA A 378 -9.87 -36.15 13.71
CA ALA A 378 -10.27 -35.37 12.53
C ALA A 378 -10.31 -33.90 12.94
N TYR A 379 -9.62 -33.04 12.19
CA TYR A 379 -9.66 -31.61 12.42
C TYR A 379 -11.11 -31.10 12.36
N PRO A 380 -11.58 -30.33 13.35
CA PRO A 380 -12.97 -29.90 13.41
C PRO A 380 -13.32 -29.01 12.21
N ASN A 381 -14.29 -29.43 11.41
CA ASN A 381 -15.00 -28.56 10.48
C ASN A 381 -15.89 -27.60 11.30
N GLN A 382 -15.43 -26.37 11.55
CA GLN A 382 -16.28 -25.27 12.01
C GLN A 382 -17.21 -24.86 10.84
N THR A 383 -18.53 -24.67 10.94
CA THR A 383 -19.43 -24.25 12.03
C THR A 383 -20.87 -24.79 11.84
N PRO A 384 -21.73 -24.74 12.89
CA PRO A 384 -23.19 -24.84 12.76
C PRO A 384 -23.74 -23.59 12.06
N VAL A 385 -24.42 -23.75 10.93
CA VAL A 385 -25.04 -22.64 10.19
C VAL A 385 -26.36 -22.27 10.85
N SER A 386 -26.42 -21.12 11.53
CA SER A 386 -27.68 -20.47 11.88
C SER A 386 -28.42 -20.06 10.59
N ASN A 387 -29.70 -20.42 10.44
CA ASN A 387 -30.44 -20.21 9.21
C ASN A 387 -30.79 -18.71 9.00
N TYR A 388 -30.08 -18.06 8.06
CA TYR A 388 -30.31 -16.67 7.63
C TYR A 388 -30.55 -16.60 6.11
N GLY A 389 -31.27 -17.60 5.59
CA GLY A 389 -31.60 -17.70 4.18
C GLY A 389 -32.67 -16.71 3.71
N SER A 390 -32.87 -16.69 2.39
CA SER A 390 -33.84 -15.87 1.70
C SER A 390 -34.61 -16.70 0.68
N GLN A 391 -35.69 -16.12 0.14
CA GLN A 391 -36.42 -16.68 -0.99
C GLN A 391 -36.31 -15.73 -2.18
N LEU A 392 -36.26 -16.28 -3.38
CA LEU A 392 -36.20 -15.53 -4.63
C LEU A 392 -37.41 -15.88 -5.51
N PRO A 393 -38.46 -15.06 -5.55
CA PRO A 393 -39.73 -15.40 -6.22
C PRO A 393 -39.72 -15.15 -7.73
N CYS A 394 -38.57 -15.15 -8.40
CA CYS A 394 -38.47 -14.77 -9.82
C CYS A 394 -39.04 -15.85 -10.75
N GLU A 395 -39.95 -15.43 -11.63
CA GLU A 395 -40.56 -16.28 -12.67
C GLU A 395 -39.61 -16.52 -13.86
N ASP A 396 -38.99 -15.48 -14.41
CA ASP A 396 -37.99 -15.60 -15.49
C ASP A 396 -36.59 -15.75 -14.90
N ARG A 397 -36.02 -16.93 -15.09
CA ARG A 397 -34.63 -17.26 -14.72
C ARG A 397 -33.79 -17.67 -15.93
N SER A 398 -34.30 -17.43 -17.13
CA SER A 398 -33.67 -17.88 -18.36
C SER A 398 -32.42 -17.06 -18.72
N PRO A 399 -31.39 -17.70 -19.31
CA PRO A 399 -30.27 -16.97 -19.90
C PRO A 399 -30.70 -16.14 -21.11
N SER A 400 -29.84 -15.25 -21.57
CA SER A 400 -30.10 -14.48 -22.80
C SER A 400 -30.16 -15.39 -24.02
N SER A 401 -31.14 -15.14 -24.89
CA SER A 401 -31.31 -15.83 -26.17
C SER A 401 -31.48 -14.80 -27.29
N PRO A 402 -30.47 -14.56 -28.15
CA PRO A 402 -29.16 -15.25 -28.20
C PRO A 402 -28.24 -14.93 -27.00
N PRO A 403 -27.15 -15.70 -26.78
CA PRO A 403 -26.18 -15.44 -25.72
C PRO A 403 -25.67 -14.00 -25.74
N ALA A 404 -25.55 -13.37 -24.57
CA ALA A 404 -25.12 -11.99 -24.45
C ALA A 404 -23.73 -11.76 -25.07
N THR A 405 -23.65 -10.82 -26.02
CA THR A 405 -22.40 -10.38 -26.64
C THR A 405 -21.88 -9.06 -26.05
N SER A 406 -22.71 -8.35 -25.29
CA SER A 406 -22.38 -7.10 -24.60
C SER A 406 -22.66 -7.23 -23.10
N VAL A 407 -21.83 -6.57 -22.30
CA VAL A 407 -21.97 -6.46 -20.84
C VAL A 407 -23.26 -5.73 -20.48
N HIS A 408 -23.76 -4.87 -21.39
CA HIS A 408 -25.00 -4.12 -21.21
C HIS A 408 -26.26 -4.94 -21.47
N SER A 409 -26.12 -6.15 -22.01
CA SER A 409 -27.21 -7.11 -22.25
C SER A 409 -27.12 -8.35 -21.36
N LEU A 410 -26.35 -8.29 -20.28
CA LEU A 410 -26.18 -9.41 -19.34
C LEU A 410 -27.43 -9.63 -18.49
N LYS A 411 -28.06 -10.79 -18.59
CA LYS A 411 -28.99 -11.29 -17.58
C LYS A 411 -28.23 -11.98 -16.44
N PRO A 412 -28.79 -12.13 -15.24
CA PRO A 412 -28.14 -12.87 -14.15
C PRO A 412 -27.71 -14.29 -14.54
N ALA A 413 -28.54 -15.00 -15.31
CA ALA A 413 -28.25 -16.36 -15.78
C ALA A 413 -27.07 -16.46 -16.78
N ASP A 414 -26.61 -15.35 -17.36
CA ASP A 414 -25.47 -15.34 -18.29
C ASP A 414 -24.12 -15.34 -17.55
N VAL A 415 -24.10 -14.93 -16.28
CA VAL A 415 -22.88 -14.89 -15.46
C VAL A 415 -22.45 -16.31 -15.12
N LYS A 416 -21.18 -16.63 -15.38
CA LYS A 416 -20.59 -17.95 -15.10
C LYS A 416 -19.53 -17.92 -14.01
N ILE A 417 -18.83 -16.79 -13.87
CA ILE A 417 -17.76 -16.64 -12.87
C ILE A 417 -18.10 -15.49 -11.93
N ILE A 418 -18.02 -15.71 -10.62
CA ILE A 418 -18.00 -14.63 -9.61
C ILE A 418 -16.63 -14.61 -8.95
N ALA A 419 -16.09 -13.41 -8.74
CA ALA A 419 -14.85 -13.20 -8.00
C ALA A 419 -14.96 -11.99 -7.08
N ALA A 420 -14.06 -11.90 -6.10
CA ALA A 420 -14.02 -10.75 -5.21
C ALA A 420 -12.61 -10.32 -4.81
N LEU A 421 -12.43 -9.00 -4.68
CA LEU A 421 -11.24 -8.33 -4.15
C LEU A 421 -11.66 -7.47 -2.95
N GLY A 422 -10.84 -7.40 -1.90
CA GLY A 422 -11.15 -6.56 -0.76
C GLY A 422 -10.36 -6.82 0.51
N ASP A 423 -10.97 -6.44 1.63
CA ASP A 423 -10.40 -6.54 2.97
C ASP A 423 -11.12 -7.62 3.84
N SER A 424 -11.08 -7.45 5.16
CA SER A 424 -11.66 -8.39 6.13
C SER A 424 -13.16 -8.60 5.96
N LEU A 425 -13.92 -7.59 5.54
CA LEU A 425 -15.36 -7.72 5.30
C LEU A 425 -15.64 -8.64 4.10
N THR A 426 -14.85 -8.53 3.04
CA THR A 426 -15.00 -9.38 1.84
C THR A 426 -14.43 -10.79 2.08
N ALA A 427 -13.42 -10.91 2.95
CA ALA A 427 -12.90 -12.19 3.41
C ALA A 427 -13.85 -12.95 4.35
N GLY A 428 -14.81 -12.24 4.95
CA GLY A 428 -15.77 -12.82 5.87
C GLY A 428 -15.16 -13.15 7.24
N ILE A 429 -14.38 -12.22 7.77
CA ILE A 429 -13.82 -12.35 9.12
C ILE A 429 -14.96 -12.39 10.16
N GLY A 430 -14.91 -13.33 11.09
CA GLY A 430 -15.78 -13.37 12.27
C GLY A 430 -17.27 -13.60 12.02
N ILE A 431 -17.69 -13.92 10.78
CA ILE A 431 -19.12 -13.97 10.40
C ILE A 431 -19.95 -14.88 11.32
N ALA A 432 -19.44 -16.07 11.62
CA ALA A 432 -20.13 -17.07 12.44
C ALA A 432 -19.47 -17.23 13.83
N SER A 433 -18.76 -16.21 14.29
CA SER A 433 -18.11 -16.24 15.61
C SER A 433 -19.08 -15.89 16.73
N ASP A 434 -19.10 -16.70 17.78
CA ASP A 434 -19.92 -16.45 18.97
C ASP A 434 -19.14 -15.77 20.11
N ASN A 435 -17.81 -15.64 19.97
CA ASN A 435 -16.96 -14.98 20.95
C ASN A 435 -15.71 -14.34 20.30
N LEU A 436 -15.02 -13.49 21.07
CA LEU A 436 -13.87 -12.72 20.59
C LEU A 436 -12.66 -13.56 20.14
N LEU A 437 -12.60 -14.85 20.52
CA LEU A 437 -11.45 -15.72 20.21
C LEU A 437 -11.48 -16.20 18.76
N ASP A 438 -12.68 -16.37 18.20
CA ASP A 438 -12.90 -16.87 16.84
C ASP A 438 -12.95 -15.77 15.77
N LEU A 439 -12.79 -14.50 16.17
CA LEU A 439 -13.00 -13.36 15.28
C LEU A 439 -12.12 -13.34 14.02
N ASP A 440 -10.89 -13.86 14.06
CA ASP A 440 -10.03 -13.87 12.86
C ASP A 440 -10.36 -15.00 11.87
N THR A 441 -11.28 -15.90 12.23
CA THR A 441 -11.70 -16.97 11.34
C THR A 441 -12.38 -16.34 10.14
N GLN A 442 -11.80 -16.61 8.97
CA GLN A 442 -12.30 -16.12 7.70
C GLN A 442 -13.30 -17.14 7.18
N TYR A 443 -14.58 -16.90 7.47
CA TYR A 443 -15.71 -17.70 7.00
C TYR A 443 -16.01 -17.40 5.53
N ARG A 444 -15.07 -17.78 4.67
CA ARG A 444 -15.06 -17.52 3.23
C ARG A 444 -16.38 -17.92 2.57
N GLY A 445 -16.94 -19.06 2.94
CA GLY A 445 -18.19 -19.56 2.38
C GLY A 445 -19.46 -18.81 2.80
N LEU A 446 -19.38 -17.98 3.84
CA LEU A 446 -20.49 -17.16 4.34
C LEU A 446 -20.36 -15.67 3.92
N SER A 447 -19.29 -15.30 3.22
CA SER A 447 -19.07 -13.91 2.79
C SER A 447 -20.18 -13.38 1.88
N TRP A 448 -20.64 -12.17 2.16
CA TRP A 448 -21.85 -11.59 1.55
C TRP A 448 -21.75 -11.46 0.02
N SER A 449 -20.56 -11.17 -0.50
CA SER A 449 -20.32 -10.88 -1.91
C SER A 449 -19.81 -12.07 -2.73
N ILE A 450 -19.33 -13.14 -2.08
CA ILE A 450 -18.58 -14.22 -2.76
C ILE A 450 -18.68 -15.61 -2.10
N GLY A 451 -19.29 -15.75 -0.93
CA GLY A 451 -19.48 -17.05 -0.28
C GLY A 451 -20.54 -17.91 -0.96
N GLY A 452 -20.37 -19.22 -1.00
CA GLY A 452 -21.31 -20.17 -1.61
C GLY A 452 -21.65 -21.38 -0.74
N ASP A 453 -21.48 -21.28 0.57
CA ASP A 453 -21.91 -22.35 1.49
C ASP A 453 -23.45 -22.48 1.50
N ALA A 454 -23.92 -23.72 1.65
CA ALA A 454 -25.33 -24.08 1.67
C ALA A 454 -26.13 -23.62 0.42
N SER A 455 -27.44 -23.42 0.57
CA SER A 455 -28.38 -22.91 -0.43
C SER A 455 -28.87 -21.52 -0.04
N LEU A 456 -29.50 -20.80 -0.98
CA LEU A 456 -30.12 -19.50 -0.70
C LEU A 456 -31.13 -19.57 0.46
N GLU A 457 -31.86 -20.67 0.58
CA GLU A 457 -32.84 -20.92 1.65
C GLU A 457 -32.22 -20.98 3.06
N ASN A 458 -30.91 -21.21 3.18
CA ASN A 458 -30.20 -21.32 4.45
C ASN A 458 -29.19 -20.19 4.67
N VAL A 459 -28.51 -19.74 3.62
CA VAL A 459 -27.44 -18.74 3.66
C VAL A 459 -27.59 -17.79 2.48
N THR A 460 -27.83 -16.51 2.78
CA THR A 460 -27.98 -15.48 1.75
C THR A 460 -26.64 -14.85 1.42
N THR A 461 -26.11 -15.14 0.23
CA THR A 461 -24.91 -14.52 -0.35
C THR A 461 -25.14 -14.23 -1.82
N LEU A 462 -24.35 -13.33 -2.41
CA LEU A 462 -24.48 -13.00 -3.83
C LEU A 462 -24.39 -14.27 -4.73
N PRO A 463 -23.41 -15.18 -4.57
CA PRO A 463 -23.37 -16.42 -5.35
C PRO A 463 -24.58 -17.33 -5.15
N ASN A 464 -25.11 -17.47 -3.93
CA ASN A 464 -26.29 -18.29 -3.70
C ASN A 464 -27.54 -17.72 -4.40
N ILE A 465 -27.64 -16.39 -4.53
CA ILE A 465 -28.68 -15.75 -5.34
C ILE A 465 -28.47 -16.04 -6.83
N PHE A 466 -27.24 -15.89 -7.35
CA PHE A 466 -26.95 -16.19 -8.76
C PHE A 466 -27.15 -17.67 -9.12
N ARG A 467 -26.93 -18.60 -8.19
CA ARG A 467 -27.16 -20.04 -8.38
C ARG A 467 -28.62 -20.38 -8.68
N GLU A 468 -29.57 -19.54 -8.26
CA GLU A 468 -30.99 -19.68 -8.62
C GLU A 468 -31.24 -19.45 -10.11
N PHE A 469 -30.37 -18.68 -10.78
CA PHE A 469 -30.42 -18.38 -12.22
C PHE A 469 -29.49 -19.27 -13.04
N ASN A 470 -28.31 -19.58 -12.51
CA ASN A 470 -27.31 -20.42 -13.16
C ASN A 470 -26.65 -21.34 -12.13
N VAL A 471 -27.10 -22.60 -12.06
CA VAL A 471 -26.55 -23.62 -11.17
C VAL A 471 -25.10 -24.00 -11.47
N THR A 472 -24.58 -23.63 -12.64
CA THR A 472 -23.20 -23.93 -13.08
C THR A 472 -22.20 -22.81 -12.77
N ILE A 473 -22.65 -21.73 -12.12
CA ILE A 473 -21.77 -20.63 -11.74
C ILE A 473 -20.65 -21.14 -10.81
N MET A 474 -19.46 -20.57 -10.96
CA MET A 474 -18.30 -20.93 -10.15
C MET A 474 -17.50 -19.69 -9.74
N GLY A 475 -16.44 -19.88 -8.96
CA GLY A 475 -15.57 -18.80 -8.49
C GLY A 475 -15.83 -18.38 -7.04
N TYR A 476 -17.03 -18.71 -6.52
CA TYR A 476 -17.38 -18.49 -5.13
C TYR A 476 -16.51 -19.30 -4.17
N SER A 477 -16.37 -18.78 -2.95
CA SER A 477 -15.62 -19.42 -1.87
C SER A 477 -16.51 -20.29 -0.99
N THR A 478 -15.92 -21.26 -0.28
CA THR A 478 -16.61 -22.21 0.60
C THR A 478 -15.86 -22.38 1.92
N GLY A 479 -16.54 -22.76 3.00
CA GLY A 479 -15.91 -23.06 4.29
C GLY A 479 -15.09 -21.91 4.88
N THR A 480 -14.04 -22.26 5.62
CA THR A 480 -13.10 -21.29 6.24
C THR A 480 -11.72 -21.34 5.58
N GLY A 481 -10.95 -20.26 5.69
CA GLY A 481 -9.54 -20.25 5.25
C GLY A 481 -9.01 -18.88 4.82
N SER A 482 -7.70 -18.79 4.62
CA SER A 482 -6.98 -17.66 4.02
C SER A 482 -7.19 -17.59 2.51
N GLU A 483 -6.70 -16.51 1.88
CA GLU A 483 -6.76 -16.31 0.42
C GLU A 483 -5.95 -17.35 -0.38
N ASN A 484 -5.05 -18.07 0.28
CA ASN A 484 -4.21 -19.11 -0.32
C ASN A 484 -4.84 -20.51 -0.21
N ASP A 485 -5.87 -20.68 0.62
CA ASP A 485 -6.53 -21.97 0.79
C ASP A 485 -7.47 -22.26 -0.39
N SER A 486 -7.63 -23.54 -0.74
CA SER A 486 -8.51 -23.95 -1.85
C SER A 486 -9.95 -23.46 -1.69
N ASN A 487 -10.38 -23.34 -0.43
CA ASN A 487 -11.68 -22.83 0.00
C ASN A 487 -11.95 -21.38 -0.41
N ALA A 488 -10.91 -20.54 -0.54
CA ALA A 488 -11.08 -19.15 -0.97
C ALA A 488 -11.34 -19.02 -2.47
N PHE A 489 -10.88 -19.97 -3.28
CA PHE A 489 -10.98 -19.96 -4.75
C PHE A 489 -10.72 -18.58 -5.39
N LEU A 490 -11.73 -17.85 -5.89
CA LEU A 490 -11.58 -16.52 -6.49
C LEU A 490 -11.90 -15.35 -5.54
N ASN A 491 -12.09 -15.63 -4.24
CA ASN A 491 -12.10 -14.62 -3.17
C ASN A 491 -10.65 -14.28 -2.79
N GLN A 492 -10.14 -13.19 -3.33
CA GLN A 492 -8.76 -12.73 -3.10
C GLN A 492 -8.67 -11.62 -2.05
N ALA A 493 -9.73 -11.42 -1.27
CA ALA A 493 -9.74 -10.46 -0.18
C ALA A 493 -8.86 -10.94 0.98
N VAL A 494 -8.18 -10.00 1.64
CA VAL A 494 -7.23 -10.28 2.72
C VAL A 494 -7.58 -9.41 3.93
N PRO A 495 -7.80 -9.98 5.13
CA PRO A 495 -8.01 -9.18 6.34
C PRO A 495 -6.88 -8.18 6.59
N GLY A 496 -7.25 -6.96 7.01
CA GLY A 496 -6.29 -5.86 7.21
C GLY A 496 -5.79 -5.21 5.92
N ALA A 497 -6.20 -5.69 4.74
CA ALA A 497 -5.79 -5.08 3.48
C ALA A 497 -6.23 -3.61 3.38
N GLN A 498 -5.27 -2.79 2.98
CA GLN A 498 -5.46 -1.40 2.57
C GLN A 498 -5.49 -1.30 1.04
N VAL A 499 -5.91 -0.15 0.52
CA VAL A 499 -6.04 0.08 -0.92
C VAL A 499 -4.77 -0.23 -1.73
N GLU A 500 -3.58 -0.07 -1.14
CA GLU A 500 -2.31 -0.37 -1.82
C GLU A 500 -2.07 -1.86 -2.13
N HIS A 501 -2.77 -2.76 -1.44
CA HIS A 501 -2.72 -4.20 -1.67
C HIS A 501 -3.63 -4.65 -2.83
N LEU A 502 -4.64 -3.85 -3.18
CA LEU A 502 -5.66 -4.18 -4.16
C LEU A 502 -5.09 -4.52 -5.56
N PRO A 503 -4.06 -3.82 -6.08
CA PRO A 503 -3.42 -4.20 -7.35
C PRO A 503 -2.79 -5.61 -7.33
N ALA A 504 -2.24 -6.04 -6.19
CA ALA A 504 -1.67 -7.38 -6.06
C ALA A 504 -2.76 -8.45 -6.04
N GLN A 505 -3.87 -8.21 -5.32
CA GLN A 505 -5.04 -9.10 -5.33
C GLN A 505 -5.61 -9.26 -6.75
N ALA A 506 -5.72 -8.17 -7.51
CA ALA A 506 -6.17 -8.21 -8.91
C ALA A 506 -5.25 -9.08 -9.78
N ARG A 507 -3.92 -8.88 -9.71
CA ARG A 507 -2.97 -9.72 -10.47
C ARG A 507 -3.07 -11.20 -10.11
N ASN A 508 -3.23 -11.53 -8.83
CA ASN A 508 -3.39 -12.92 -8.40
C ASN A 508 -4.72 -13.53 -8.87
N LEU A 509 -5.80 -12.76 -8.82
CA LEU A 509 -7.10 -13.17 -9.35
C LEU A 509 -7.01 -13.53 -10.85
N LEU A 510 -6.36 -12.67 -11.65
CA LEU A 510 -6.16 -12.93 -13.08
C LEU A 510 -5.36 -14.21 -13.33
N ARG A 511 -4.30 -14.43 -12.53
CA ARG A 511 -3.50 -15.66 -12.62
C ARG A 511 -4.36 -16.89 -12.35
N LEU A 512 -5.18 -16.88 -11.29
CA LEU A 512 -6.06 -18.00 -10.96
C LEU A 512 -7.07 -18.28 -12.07
N MET A 513 -7.76 -17.25 -12.56
CA MET A 513 -8.74 -17.40 -13.64
C MET A 513 -8.12 -17.90 -14.95
N LYS A 514 -6.89 -17.48 -15.28
CA LYS A 514 -6.18 -17.90 -16.50
C LYS A 514 -5.61 -19.33 -16.42
N THR A 515 -5.39 -19.85 -15.21
CA THR A 515 -4.74 -21.16 -15.01
C THR A 515 -5.70 -22.27 -14.64
N ASP A 516 -6.91 -21.95 -14.17
CA ASP A 516 -7.91 -22.95 -13.84
C ASP A 516 -8.57 -23.50 -15.12
N PRO A 517 -8.44 -24.81 -15.41
CA PRO A 517 -8.95 -25.40 -16.65
C PRO A 517 -10.48 -25.44 -16.74
N ARG A 518 -11.19 -25.15 -15.63
CA ARG A 518 -12.66 -25.10 -15.60
C ARG A 518 -13.21 -23.76 -16.11
N ILE A 519 -12.37 -22.73 -16.23
CA ILE A 519 -12.77 -21.38 -16.62
C ILE A 519 -12.36 -21.13 -18.07
N ASP A 520 -13.33 -20.89 -18.96
CA ASP A 520 -13.01 -20.31 -20.26
C ASP A 520 -12.79 -18.82 -20.09
N PHE A 521 -11.53 -18.48 -19.86
CA PHE A 521 -11.11 -17.12 -19.59
C PHE A 521 -11.56 -16.12 -20.68
N SER A 522 -11.71 -16.57 -21.92
CA SER A 522 -12.09 -15.71 -23.04
C SER A 522 -13.61 -15.59 -23.22
N ALA A 523 -14.34 -16.67 -22.96
CA ALA A 523 -15.75 -16.79 -23.34
C ALA A 523 -16.74 -16.57 -22.19
N ASP A 524 -16.35 -16.86 -20.95
CA ASP A 524 -17.26 -16.85 -19.80
C ASP A 524 -17.50 -15.43 -19.28
N TRP A 525 -18.73 -15.07 -18.94
CA TRP A 525 -19.01 -13.78 -18.32
C TRP A 525 -18.66 -13.78 -16.83
N LYS A 526 -17.92 -12.75 -16.40
CA LYS A 526 -17.40 -12.61 -15.03
C LYS A 526 -18.03 -11.42 -14.31
N LEU A 527 -18.48 -11.62 -13.07
CA LEU A 527 -18.85 -10.57 -12.14
C LEU A 527 -17.76 -10.45 -11.07
N ILE A 528 -17.10 -9.31 -10.99
CA ILE A 528 -16.01 -9.08 -10.01
C ILE A 528 -16.46 -8.02 -9.01
N THR A 529 -16.65 -8.41 -7.75
CA THR A 529 -16.97 -7.47 -6.67
C THR A 529 -15.69 -6.90 -6.06
N VAL A 530 -15.62 -5.59 -5.90
CA VAL A 530 -14.47 -4.91 -5.29
C VAL A 530 -14.96 -4.05 -4.13
N HIS A 531 -14.47 -4.31 -2.91
CA HIS A 531 -14.76 -3.49 -1.73
C HIS A 531 -13.53 -3.34 -0.83
N ILE A 532 -13.06 -2.11 -0.64
CA ILE A 532 -11.91 -1.80 0.22
C ILE A 532 -11.97 -0.36 0.74
N GLY A 533 -11.21 -0.10 1.80
CA GLY A 533 -10.91 1.26 2.27
C GLY A 533 -11.23 1.49 3.75
N GLY A 534 -11.81 0.50 4.44
CA GLY A 534 -12.06 0.61 5.88
C GLY A 534 -10.75 0.78 6.66
N ASN A 535 -9.75 -0.08 6.37
CA ASN A 535 -8.43 -0.01 7.00
C ASN A 535 -7.69 1.31 6.71
N ASP A 536 -7.87 1.89 5.52
CA ASP A 536 -7.31 3.19 5.15
C ASP A 536 -7.87 4.31 6.02
N LEU A 537 -9.21 4.36 6.21
CA LEU A 537 -9.86 5.33 7.10
C LEU A 537 -9.45 5.13 8.57
N CYS A 538 -9.36 3.88 9.01
CA CYS A 538 -8.97 3.52 10.38
C CYS A 538 -7.54 3.94 10.74
N ASN A 539 -6.70 4.22 9.74
CA ASN A 539 -5.32 4.67 9.90
C ASN A 539 -5.04 6.09 9.37
N TYR A 540 -6.04 6.77 8.78
CA TYR A 540 -5.86 8.08 8.12
C TYR A 540 -5.19 9.12 9.03
N CYS A 541 -5.63 9.23 10.29
CA CYS A 541 -5.09 10.19 11.25
C CYS A 541 -3.61 9.93 11.64
N LYS A 542 -3.07 8.74 11.34
CA LYS A 542 -1.66 8.39 11.61
C LYS A 542 -0.72 8.86 10.49
N ASP A 543 -1.19 8.82 9.24
CA ASP A 543 -0.42 9.30 8.07
C ASP A 543 -1.35 9.82 6.95
N PRO A 544 -1.83 11.07 7.05
CA PRO A 544 -2.76 11.65 6.08
C PRO A 544 -2.20 11.77 4.66
N ASN A 545 -0.87 11.77 4.51
CA ASN A 545 -0.23 11.84 3.20
C ASN A 545 -0.27 10.49 2.50
N HIS A 546 0.10 9.42 3.23
CA HIS A 546 0.04 8.06 2.73
C HIS A 546 -1.41 7.68 2.37
N TYR A 547 -2.35 7.87 3.30
CA TYR A 547 -3.78 7.60 3.11
C TYR A 547 -4.54 8.77 2.46
N SER A 548 -3.89 9.59 1.63
CA SER A 548 -4.59 10.69 0.96
C SER A 548 -5.60 10.18 -0.08
N ALA A 549 -6.67 10.94 -0.34
CA ALA A 549 -7.67 10.60 -1.36
C ALA A 549 -7.07 10.42 -2.76
N VAL A 550 -5.96 11.12 -3.05
CA VAL A 550 -5.20 10.96 -4.29
C VAL A 550 -4.55 9.58 -4.36
N ASN A 551 -3.85 9.16 -3.31
CA ASN A 551 -3.23 7.83 -3.26
C ASN A 551 -4.28 6.72 -3.30
N PHE A 552 -5.34 6.86 -2.51
CA PHE A 552 -6.46 5.92 -2.51
C PHE A 552 -7.07 5.76 -3.90
N THR A 553 -7.48 6.87 -4.53
CA THR A 553 -8.08 6.85 -5.86
C THR A 553 -7.10 6.31 -6.92
N ARG A 554 -5.81 6.64 -6.83
CA ARG A 554 -4.76 6.13 -7.73
C ARG A 554 -4.61 4.62 -7.64
N ARG A 555 -4.70 4.03 -6.45
CA ARG A 555 -4.59 2.57 -6.27
C ARG A 555 -5.84 1.83 -6.73
N ILE A 556 -7.03 2.42 -6.54
CA ILE A 556 -8.27 1.93 -7.19
C ILE A 556 -8.12 2.00 -8.72
N GLN A 557 -7.64 3.11 -9.27
CA GLN A 557 -7.37 3.25 -10.70
C GLN A 557 -6.38 2.20 -11.21
N GLU A 558 -5.24 2.00 -10.52
CA GLU A 558 -4.27 0.96 -10.89
C GLU A 558 -4.91 -0.43 -10.94
N THR A 559 -5.78 -0.74 -9.96
CA THR A 559 -6.49 -2.03 -9.90
C THR A 559 -7.48 -2.18 -11.06
N LEU A 560 -8.30 -1.17 -11.31
CA LEU A 560 -9.26 -1.19 -12.41
C LEU A 560 -8.55 -1.19 -13.78
N ASP A 561 -7.42 -0.49 -13.89
CA ASP A 561 -6.55 -0.57 -15.06
C ASP A 561 -5.97 -1.98 -15.22
N ILE A 562 -5.57 -2.70 -14.17
CA ILE A 562 -5.14 -4.10 -14.31
C ILE A 562 -6.26 -4.98 -14.85
N LEU A 563 -7.51 -4.73 -14.45
CA LEU A 563 -8.68 -5.46 -14.94
C LEU A 563 -9.09 -5.02 -16.36
N HIS A 564 -8.79 -3.77 -16.78
CA HIS A 564 -9.27 -3.14 -18.03
C HIS A 564 -8.22 -3.00 -19.14
N LYS A 565 -6.96 -2.67 -18.81
CA LYS A 565 -5.89 -2.14 -19.70
C LYS A 565 -5.48 -3.11 -20.80
N GLN A 566 -6.00 -4.33 -20.77
CA GLN A 566 -6.31 -5.01 -22.00
C GLN A 566 -7.74 -5.54 -21.94
N ALA A 567 -8.59 -5.18 -22.89
CA ALA A 567 -9.81 -5.95 -23.15
C ALA A 567 -9.51 -7.43 -23.52
N SER A 568 -8.22 -7.81 -23.68
CA SER A 568 -7.72 -9.20 -23.71
C SER A 568 -7.31 -9.79 -22.35
N ASP A 569 -7.15 -8.99 -21.29
CA ASP A 569 -6.71 -9.45 -19.98
C ASP A 569 -7.85 -9.89 -19.06
N VAL A 570 -9.09 -9.38 -19.22
CA VAL A 570 -10.33 -9.97 -18.69
C VAL A 570 -11.48 -9.67 -19.66
N PRO A 571 -11.59 -10.39 -20.79
CA PRO A 571 -12.74 -10.22 -21.66
C PRO A 571 -14.01 -10.64 -20.91
N LYS A 572 -15.12 -9.96 -21.24
CA LYS A 572 -16.46 -10.29 -20.74
C LYS A 572 -16.60 -10.15 -19.22
N ALA A 573 -16.40 -8.94 -18.69
CA ALA A 573 -16.49 -8.68 -17.26
C ALA A 573 -17.34 -7.46 -16.89
N LEU A 574 -18.12 -7.61 -15.82
CA LEU A 574 -18.75 -6.51 -15.10
C LEU A 574 -18.05 -6.37 -13.74
N VAL A 575 -17.43 -5.21 -13.49
CA VAL A 575 -16.83 -4.92 -12.18
C VAL A 575 -17.84 -4.15 -11.33
N SER A 576 -18.26 -4.76 -10.23
CA SER A 576 -19.14 -4.17 -9.22
C SER A 576 -18.30 -3.54 -8.12
N LEU A 577 -18.02 -2.24 -8.23
CA LEU A 577 -17.21 -1.48 -7.28
C LEU A 577 -18.10 -0.95 -6.16
N VAL A 578 -18.06 -1.59 -4.99
CA VAL A 578 -18.88 -1.21 -3.85
C VAL A 578 -18.28 0.03 -3.19
N GLY A 579 -19.11 1.05 -2.99
CA GLY A 579 -18.74 2.29 -2.35
C GLY A 579 -18.17 2.08 -0.94
N LEU A 580 -17.36 3.03 -0.50
CA LEU A 580 -16.76 3.01 0.83
C LEU A 580 -17.83 3.07 1.92
N LEU A 581 -17.71 2.18 2.90
CA LEU A 581 -18.55 2.12 4.09
C LEU A 581 -18.30 3.35 4.97
N ASP A 582 -19.37 4.07 5.34
CA ASP A 582 -19.27 5.13 6.34
C ASP A 582 -19.07 4.55 7.74
N LEU A 583 -17.81 4.37 8.11
CA LEU A 583 -17.39 3.83 9.42
C LEU A 583 -17.72 4.77 10.59
N LEU A 584 -18.00 6.06 10.36
CA LEU A 584 -18.34 6.99 11.45
C LEU A 584 -19.61 6.56 12.17
N SER A 585 -20.58 5.97 11.46
CA SER A 585 -21.81 5.44 12.04
C SER A 585 -21.55 4.33 13.06
N LEU A 586 -20.52 3.49 12.87
CA LEU A 586 -20.21 2.38 13.78
C LEU A 586 -19.78 2.85 15.18
N ARG A 587 -19.37 4.11 15.32
CA ARG A 587 -18.93 4.67 16.60
C ARG A 587 -20.01 4.58 17.70
N GLN A 588 -21.29 4.61 17.33
CA GLN A 588 -22.39 4.47 18.30
C GLN A 588 -22.31 3.15 19.08
N LEU A 589 -21.80 2.07 18.47
CA LEU A 589 -21.62 0.75 19.10
C LEU A 589 -20.56 0.77 20.22
N PHE A 590 -19.63 1.72 20.19
CA PHE A 590 -18.49 1.78 21.11
C PHE A 590 -18.59 2.91 22.15
N VAL A 591 -19.52 3.86 21.95
CA VAL A 591 -19.74 5.01 22.85
C VAL A 591 -20.94 4.79 23.77
N ASP A 592 -21.95 4.03 23.33
CA ASP A 592 -23.14 3.76 24.14
C ASP A 592 -22.85 2.74 25.24
N THR A 593 -22.81 3.21 26.50
CA THR A 593 -22.33 2.44 27.65
C THR A 593 -23.16 1.20 28.06
N PRO A 594 -24.46 1.08 27.74
CA PRO A 594 -25.23 -0.15 27.95
C PRO A 594 -24.90 -1.27 26.96
N VAL A 595 -24.19 -0.98 25.87
CA VAL A 595 -23.84 -1.96 24.83
C VAL A 595 -22.60 -2.76 25.27
N GLN A 596 -22.65 -4.09 25.24
CA GLN A 596 -21.56 -4.98 25.65
C GLN A 596 -20.42 -5.12 24.62
N CYS A 597 -20.13 -4.06 23.85
CA CYS A 597 -19.06 -4.10 22.87
C CYS A 597 -17.67 -4.03 23.54
N PRO A 598 -16.63 -4.67 22.98
CA PRO A 598 -15.29 -4.67 23.55
C PRO A 598 -14.60 -3.32 23.32
N THR A 599 -15.00 -2.28 24.05
CA THR A 599 -14.47 -0.91 23.91
C THR A 599 -12.95 -0.82 24.10
N TYR A 600 -12.36 -1.74 24.85
CA TYR A 600 -10.91 -1.89 25.00
C TYR A 600 -10.18 -2.31 23.70
N MET A 601 -10.91 -2.80 22.69
CA MET A 601 -10.39 -3.12 21.35
C MET A 601 -10.56 -1.97 20.35
N ALA A 602 -11.25 -0.88 20.69
CA ALA A 602 -11.55 0.23 19.78
C ALA A 602 -10.32 0.79 19.06
N ASP A 603 -9.21 0.97 19.78
CA ASP A 603 -7.93 1.42 19.23
C ASP A 603 -7.32 0.41 18.23
N TYR A 604 -7.44 -0.88 18.53
CA TYR A 604 -6.94 -1.94 17.64
C TYR A 604 -7.79 -2.07 16.37
N LEU A 605 -9.12 -2.03 16.51
CA LEU A 605 -10.06 -2.19 15.39
C LEU A 605 -10.01 -0.98 14.45
N CYS A 606 -10.11 0.23 15.02
CA CYS A 606 -10.16 1.43 14.20
C CYS A 606 -9.84 2.70 15.01
N SER A 607 -8.55 2.86 15.35
CA SER A 607 -8.05 3.97 16.18
C SER A 607 -8.54 5.37 15.80
N CYS A 608 -8.58 5.73 14.50
CA CYS A 608 -8.95 7.09 14.09
C CYS A 608 -10.46 7.41 14.23
N ILE A 609 -11.32 6.41 14.43
CA ILE A 609 -12.79 6.55 14.43
C ILE A 609 -13.38 6.21 15.79
N LEU A 610 -12.96 5.08 16.37
CA LEU A 610 -13.57 4.52 17.57
C LEU A 610 -12.98 5.11 18.86
N THR A 611 -11.91 5.90 18.77
CA THR A 611 -11.27 6.55 19.93
C THR A 611 -11.48 8.07 19.93
N GLY A 612 -11.33 8.71 21.09
CA GLY A 612 -11.44 10.17 21.26
C GLY A 612 -12.86 10.71 21.48
N GLU A 613 -13.01 12.01 21.73
CA GLU A 613 -14.29 12.69 21.95
C GLU A 613 -15.01 13.02 20.62
N GLU A 614 -16.33 13.23 20.72
CA GLU A 614 -17.12 13.76 19.61
C GLU A 614 -16.58 15.16 19.21
N ASN A 615 -16.36 15.38 17.91
CA ASN A 615 -15.69 16.56 17.34
C ASN A 615 -14.15 16.64 17.47
N SER A 616 -13.46 15.54 17.79
CA SER A 616 -12.00 15.54 17.74
C SER A 616 -11.46 15.86 16.33
N PRO A 617 -10.25 16.48 16.21
CA PRO A 617 -9.62 16.73 14.92
C PRO A 617 -9.47 15.48 14.06
N ASN A 618 -9.20 14.32 14.68
CA ASN A 618 -9.09 13.04 14.00
C ASN A 618 -10.41 12.64 13.32
N LEU A 619 -11.54 12.79 14.00
CA LEU A 619 -12.86 12.50 13.41
C LEU A 619 -13.20 13.44 12.25
N MET A 620 -12.87 14.73 12.38
CA MET A 620 -13.06 15.70 11.29
C MET A 620 -12.19 15.36 10.08
N MET A 621 -10.93 14.98 10.30
CA MET A 621 -10.03 14.52 9.24
C MET A 621 -10.55 13.28 8.52
N VAL A 622 -11.00 12.27 9.28
CA VAL A 622 -11.57 11.04 8.68
C VAL A 622 -12.87 11.36 7.93
N LYS A 623 -13.74 12.22 8.45
CA LYS A 623 -14.98 12.65 7.78
C LYS A 623 -14.71 13.28 6.42
N GLU A 624 -13.74 14.18 6.34
CA GLU A 624 -13.33 14.80 5.07
C GLU A 624 -12.65 13.77 4.14
N ALA A 625 -11.85 12.85 4.69
CA ALA A 625 -11.24 11.77 3.92
C ALA A 625 -12.29 10.83 3.31
N THR A 626 -13.31 10.41 4.07
CA THR A 626 -14.42 9.58 3.60
C THR A 626 -15.12 10.23 2.42
N ARG A 627 -15.46 11.52 2.53
CA ARG A 627 -16.08 12.30 1.43
C ARG A 627 -15.16 12.37 0.21
N ALA A 628 -13.88 12.64 0.42
CA ALA A 628 -12.90 12.75 -0.66
C ALA A 628 -12.67 11.41 -1.38
N TYR A 629 -12.67 10.28 -0.65
CA TYR A 629 -12.57 8.93 -1.21
C TYR A 629 -13.80 8.59 -2.05
N GLN A 630 -15.01 8.82 -1.52
CA GLN A 630 -16.27 8.60 -2.22
C GLN A 630 -16.33 9.43 -3.51
N LEU A 631 -15.94 10.71 -3.45
CA LEU A 631 -15.88 11.60 -4.61
C LEU A 631 -14.80 11.16 -5.63
N GLY A 632 -13.63 10.72 -5.16
CA GLY A 632 -12.55 10.23 -6.01
C GLY A 632 -12.93 8.98 -6.79
N ILE A 633 -13.55 7.99 -6.14
CA ILE A 633 -14.10 6.79 -6.80
C ILE A 633 -15.17 7.19 -7.82
N ARG A 634 -16.11 8.07 -7.42
CA ARG A 634 -17.19 8.53 -8.30
C ARG A 634 -16.63 9.18 -9.56
N ARG A 635 -15.75 10.17 -9.43
CA ARG A 635 -15.08 10.85 -10.55
C ARG A 635 -14.31 9.88 -11.45
N LEU A 636 -13.58 8.94 -10.85
CA LEU A 636 -12.82 7.94 -11.60
C LEU A 636 -13.73 7.09 -12.49
N VAL A 637 -14.84 6.56 -11.94
CA VAL A 637 -15.76 5.74 -12.72
C VAL A 637 -16.54 6.60 -13.71
N GLU A 638 -17.00 7.81 -13.31
CA GLU A 638 -17.77 8.77 -14.13
C GLU A 638 -16.96 9.39 -15.29
N SER A 639 -15.64 9.27 -15.29
CA SER A 639 -14.76 9.70 -16.40
C SER A 639 -14.99 8.97 -17.73
N GLY A 640 -15.61 7.78 -17.72
CA GLY A 640 -15.86 6.95 -18.90
C GLY A 640 -14.68 6.08 -19.31
N ARG A 641 -13.56 6.15 -18.57
CA ARG A 641 -12.30 5.43 -18.86
C ARG A 641 -12.46 3.93 -19.11
N TYR A 642 -13.43 3.29 -18.46
CA TYR A 642 -13.61 1.83 -18.50
C TYR A 642 -14.75 1.36 -19.40
N ASP A 643 -15.42 2.27 -20.11
CA ASP A 643 -16.54 1.98 -21.00
C ASP A 643 -16.12 2.11 -22.48
N THR A 644 -14.93 1.61 -22.79
CA THR A 644 -14.34 1.74 -24.13
C THR A 644 -14.71 0.57 -25.05
N HIS A 645 -15.29 -0.51 -24.52
CA HIS A 645 -15.65 -1.72 -25.25
C HIS A 645 -16.98 -2.30 -24.73
N GLU A 646 -17.71 -3.04 -25.58
CA GLU A 646 -18.99 -3.67 -25.20
C GLU A 646 -18.84 -4.85 -24.23
N ASN A 647 -17.62 -5.36 -23.99
CA ASN A 647 -17.39 -6.55 -23.18
C ASN A 647 -16.86 -6.25 -21.77
N PHE A 648 -16.75 -4.98 -21.37
CA PHE A 648 -16.24 -4.58 -20.06
C PHE A 648 -16.92 -3.29 -19.58
N THR A 649 -17.26 -3.21 -18.29
CA THR A 649 -17.70 -1.96 -17.66
C THR A 649 -17.46 -2.00 -16.15
N VAL A 650 -17.35 -0.82 -15.53
CA VAL A 650 -17.26 -0.66 -14.07
C VAL A 650 -18.49 0.09 -13.58
N VAL A 651 -19.18 -0.47 -12.59
CA VAL A 651 -20.39 0.10 -12.00
C VAL A 651 -20.19 0.29 -10.49
N ILE A 652 -20.47 1.50 -10.00
CA ILE A 652 -20.43 1.79 -8.55
C ILE A 652 -21.72 1.29 -7.89
N GLN A 653 -21.59 0.62 -6.74
CA GLN A 653 -22.71 0.30 -5.84
C GLN A 653 -22.63 1.17 -4.58
N PRO A 654 -23.38 2.28 -4.49
CA PRO A 654 -23.16 3.31 -3.48
C PRO A 654 -23.85 3.06 -2.13
N PHE A 655 -24.60 1.97 -1.95
CA PHE A 655 -25.50 1.77 -0.81
C PHE A 655 -24.83 1.82 0.58
N LEU A 656 -23.51 1.66 0.68
CA LEU A 656 -22.76 1.78 1.94
C LEU A 656 -22.33 3.23 2.29
N GLN A 657 -22.62 4.22 1.45
CA GLN A 657 -22.23 5.62 1.69
C GLN A 657 -22.90 6.22 2.91
N ASN A 658 -24.15 5.82 3.21
CA ASN A 658 -24.90 6.27 4.38
C ASN A 658 -25.41 5.05 5.18
N LEU A 659 -24.57 4.56 6.09
CA LEU A 659 -24.86 3.41 6.95
C LEU A 659 -25.76 3.80 8.14
N LYS A 660 -26.84 3.06 8.37
CA LYS A 660 -27.66 3.15 9.58
C LYS A 660 -27.39 1.96 10.51
N ILE A 661 -27.11 2.25 11.77
CA ILE A 661 -26.90 1.24 12.82
C ILE A 661 -28.24 0.65 13.24
N PRO A 662 -28.36 -0.68 13.39
CA PRO A 662 -29.59 -1.31 13.86
C PRO A 662 -29.83 -0.95 15.33
N LEU A 663 -31.05 -0.55 15.67
CA LEU A 663 -31.45 -0.19 17.03
C LEU A 663 -32.56 -1.12 17.52
N GLY A 664 -32.42 -1.63 18.74
CA GLY A 664 -33.44 -2.38 19.45
C GLY A 664 -34.66 -1.53 19.83
N GLN A 665 -35.68 -2.17 20.39
CA GLN A 665 -36.90 -1.48 20.84
C GLN A 665 -36.65 -0.49 21.99
N ASP A 666 -35.55 -0.67 22.72
CA ASP A 666 -35.08 0.18 23.80
C ASP A 666 -34.25 1.39 23.29
N GLY A 667 -33.99 1.47 21.98
CA GLY A 667 -33.19 2.53 21.37
C GLY A 667 -31.69 2.28 21.41
N HIS A 668 -31.22 1.17 21.99
CA HIS A 668 -29.81 0.79 22.01
C HIS A 668 -29.43 -0.01 20.76
N PRO A 669 -28.18 0.04 20.30
CA PRO A 669 -27.73 -0.76 19.16
C PRO A 669 -27.98 -2.28 19.31
N ASP A 670 -28.61 -2.89 18.30
CA ASP A 670 -28.78 -4.35 18.22
C ASP A 670 -27.49 -4.99 17.68
N VAL A 671 -26.64 -5.43 18.60
CA VAL A 671 -25.34 -6.06 18.29
C VAL A 671 -25.46 -7.41 17.60
N SER A 672 -26.65 -8.01 17.48
CA SER A 672 -26.81 -9.32 16.80
C SER A 672 -26.50 -9.29 15.29
N TYR A 673 -26.46 -8.10 14.68
CA TYR A 673 -26.01 -7.89 13.30
C TYR A 673 -24.48 -7.82 13.16
N PHE A 674 -23.74 -7.81 14.27
CA PHE A 674 -22.30 -7.73 14.30
C PHE A 674 -21.70 -8.98 14.95
N SER A 675 -20.48 -9.30 14.55
CA SER A 675 -19.66 -10.29 15.21
C SER A 675 -19.29 -9.80 16.62
N PRO A 676 -18.72 -10.65 17.49
CA PRO A 676 -18.37 -10.28 18.87
C PRO A 676 -17.48 -9.04 19.03
N ASP A 677 -16.78 -8.58 17.99
CA ASP A 677 -16.03 -7.31 18.02
C ASP A 677 -16.89 -6.05 17.90
N CYS A 678 -18.18 -6.19 17.58
CA CYS A 678 -19.09 -5.09 17.24
C CYS A 678 -18.63 -4.19 16.08
N PHE A 679 -17.74 -4.68 15.23
CA PHE A 679 -17.19 -3.92 14.11
C PHE A 679 -17.47 -4.64 12.79
N HIS A 680 -17.11 -5.92 12.69
CA HIS A 680 -17.44 -6.74 11.54
C HIS A 680 -18.89 -7.24 11.63
N PRO A 681 -19.65 -7.30 10.52
CA PRO A 681 -21.00 -7.82 10.55
C PRO A 681 -21.02 -9.35 10.84
N SER A 682 -22.02 -9.83 11.57
CA SER A 682 -22.27 -11.26 11.78
C SER A 682 -22.90 -11.87 10.52
N GLN A 683 -23.23 -13.16 10.56
CA GLN A 683 -23.99 -13.79 9.47
C GLN A 683 -25.32 -13.10 9.18
N LYS A 684 -26.01 -12.60 10.22
CA LYS A 684 -27.23 -11.80 10.07
C LYS A 684 -26.96 -10.52 9.27
N GLY A 685 -25.85 -9.83 9.57
CA GLY A 685 -25.42 -8.63 8.86
C GLY A 685 -24.97 -8.90 7.43
N HIS A 686 -24.20 -9.97 7.21
CA HIS A 686 -23.78 -10.42 5.88
C HIS A 686 -24.95 -10.77 4.98
N SER A 687 -25.99 -11.43 5.50
CA SER A 687 -27.22 -11.71 4.74
C SER A 687 -27.90 -10.42 4.25
N GLN A 688 -27.93 -9.36 5.06
CA GLN A 688 -28.50 -8.07 4.64
C GLN A 688 -27.63 -7.35 3.60
N LEU A 689 -26.31 -7.40 3.76
CA LEU A 689 -25.36 -6.85 2.77
C LEU A 689 -25.51 -7.55 1.41
N ALA A 690 -25.67 -8.88 1.40
CA ALA A 690 -25.88 -9.65 0.17
C ALA A 690 -27.17 -9.25 -0.55
N LYS A 691 -28.27 -9.07 0.19
CA LYS A 691 -29.56 -8.60 -0.36
C LYS A 691 -29.43 -7.19 -0.96
N ALA A 692 -28.80 -6.28 -0.23
CA ALA A 692 -28.58 -4.91 -0.70
C ALA A 692 -27.70 -4.88 -1.96
N LEU A 693 -26.64 -5.70 -2.02
CA LEU A 693 -25.78 -5.82 -3.20
C LEU A 693 -26.56 -6.31 -4.42
N TRP A 694 -27.35 -7.36 -4.25
CA TRP A 694 -28.16 -7.94 -5.33
C TRP A 694 -29.11 -6.90 -5.93
N ASN A 695 -29.90 -6.24 -5.09
CA ASN A 695 -30.83 -5.20 -5.54
C ASN A 695 -30.06 -4.04 -6.20
N ALA A 696 -28.93 -3.60 -5.61
CA ALA A 696 -28.11 -2.56 -6.19
C ALA A 696 -27.57 -2.95 -7.58
N VAL A 697 -27.15 -4.20 -7.79
CA VAL A 697 -26.67 -4.69 -9.10
C VAL A 697 -27.77 -4.68 -10.17
N LEU A 698 -29.03 -4.88 -9.80
CA LEU A 698 -30.18 -4.81 -10.73
C LEU A 698 -30.68 -3.38 -10.99
N GLN A 699 -30.50 -2.47 -10.03
CA GLN A 699 -31.01 -1.11 -10.13
C GLN A 699 -30.32 -0.32 -11.26
N PRO A 700 -31.09 0.49 -12.03
CA PRO A 700 -30.54 1.48 -12.96
C PRO A 700 -29.55 2.42 -12.26
N VAL A 701 -28.52 2.88 -12.97
CA VAL A 701 -27.40 3.64 -12.39
C VAL A 701 -27.85 4.91 -11.64
N ASP A 702 -28.86 5.61 -12.13
CA ASP A 702 -29.45 6.81 -11.51
C ASP A 702 -30.40 6.52 -10.34
N GLN A 703 -30.76 5.25 -10.13
CA GLN A 703 -31.74 4.80 -9.13
C GLN A 703 -31.08 3.97 -8.02
N LYS A 704 -29.75 3.78 -8.05
CA LYS A 704 -29.04 3.01 -7.04
C LYS A 704 -29.13 3.71 -5.69
N ALA A 705 -29.57 2.97 -4.66
CA ALA A 705 -29.59 3.48 -3.29
C ALA A 705 -28.18 3.82 -2.79
N ASP A 706 -28.05 4.94 -2.06
CA ASP A 706 -26.82 5.40 -1.42
C ASP A 706 -26.82 5.20 0.11
N SER A 707 -27.83 4.52 0.63
CA SER A 707 -27.99 4.22 2.05
C SER A 707 -28.29 2.74 2.29
N PHE A 708 -27.89 2.27 3.48
CA PHE A 708 -28.07 0.89 3.91
C PHE A 708 -28.49 0.84 5.37
N ASP A 709 -29.51 0.03 5.64
CA ASP A 709 -30.10 -0.17 6.96
C ASP A 709 -30.15 -1.66 7.26
N PHE A 710 -29.44 -2.09 8.30
CA PHE A 710 -29.37 -3.49 8.71
C PHE A 710 -30.74 -4.08 9.08
N MET A 711 -31.69 -3.25 9.54
CA MET A 711 -33.02 -3.71 9.95
C MET A 711 -34.06 -3.60 8.84
N ALA A 712 -33.70 -3.09 7.66
CA ALA A 712 -34.64 -3.04 6.56
C ALA A 712 -35.12 -4.44 6.18
N ASP A 713 -36.42 -4.55 5.90
CA ASP A 713 -37.00 -5.75 5.31
C ASP A 713 -36.68 -5.78 3.81
N ILE A 714 -35.41 -6.09 3.51
CA ILE A 714 -34.93 -6.14 2.13
C ILE A 714 -35.44 -7.43 1.48
N VAL A 715 -36.32 -7.26 0.51
CA VAL A 715 -36.81 -8.32 -0.38
C VAL A 715 -35.90 -8.37 -1.62
N LEU A 716 -35.54 -9.58 -2.07
CA LEU A 716 -34.72 -9.76 -3.27
C LEU A 716 -35.52 -9.39 -4.53
N ASP A 717 -35.02 -8.42 -5.28
CA ASP A 717 -35.65 -7.95 -6.52
C ASP A 717 -35.53 -9.00 -7.64
N CYS A 718 -36.51 -9.03 -8.53
CA CYS A 718 -36.50 -9.88 -9.72
C CYS A 718 -36.31 -9.06 -11.00
N PRO A 719 -35.44 -9.50 -11.94
CA PRO A 719 -35.41 -8.94 -13.28
C PRO A 719 -36.80 -9.01 -13.92
N SER A 720 -37.23 -7.92 -14.55
CA SER A 720 -38.53 -7.85 -15.24
C SER A 720 -38.33 -7.89 -16.76
N GLN A 721 -39.39 -8.16 -17.53
CA GLN A 721 -39.32 -8.10 -19.00
C GLN A 721 -38.83 -6.73 -19.52
N ASN A 722 -39.15 -5.64 -18.81
CA ASN A 722 -38.75 -4.28 -19.18
C ASN A 722 -37.33 -3.91 -18.73
N LYS A 723 -36.80 -4.59 -17.70
CA LYS A 723 -35.46 -4.39 -17.15
C LYS A 723 -34.82 -5.76 -16.82
N PRO A 724 -34.47 -6.57 -17.83
CA PRO A 724 -34.00 -7.94 -17.60
C PRO A 724 -32.50 -8.02 -17.29
N PHE A 725 -31.76 -6.93 -17.46
CA PHE A 725 -30.31 -6.91 -17.44
C PHE A 725 -29.73 -6.39 -16.12
N LEU A 726 -28.49 -6.77 -15.81
CA LEU A 726 -27.70 -6.13 -14.74
C LEU A 726 -27.52 -4.64 -15.07
N GLY A 727 -27.72 -3.76 -14.10
CA GLY A 727 -27.77 -2.31 -14.30
C GLY A 727 -26.39 -1.74 -14.67
N THR A 728 -26.27 -1.21 -15.89
CA THR A 728 -25.08 -0.53 -16.41
C THR A 728 -25.46 0.87 -16.91
N TYR A 729 -24.47 1.74 -17.16
CA TYR A 729 -24.76 3.10 -17.62
C TYR A 729 -25.57 3.10 -18.93
N LYS A 730 -25.25 2.20 -19.86
CA LYS A 730 -25.86 2.14 -21.19
C LYS A 730 -27.31 1.63 -21.17
N ASN A 731 -27.59 0.53 -20.45
CA ASN A 731 -28.95 -0.02 -20.38
C ASN A 731 -29.87 0.72 -19.40
N SER A 732 -29.31 1.66 -18.62
CA SER A 732 -30.07 2.59 -17.78
C SER A 732 -30.40 3.91 -18.49
N ASN A 733 -29.98 4.12 -19.75
CA ASN A 733 -30.00 5.42 -20.43
C ASN A 733 -29.33 6.55 -19.63
N TYR A 734 -28.33 6.19 -18.81
CA TYR A 734 -27.63 7.16 -17.97
C TYR A 734 -26.61 7.94 -18.81
N THR A 735 -26.81 9.25 -18.90
CA THR A 735 -25.84 10.15 -19.53
C THR A 735 -24.91 10.67 -18.43
N ARG A 736 -23.62 10.35 -18.55
CA ARG A 736 -22.60 10.82 -17.59
C ARG A 736 -22.64 12.36 -17.55
N PRO A 737 -22.65 12.99 -16.36
CA PRO A 737 -22.54 14.44 -16.25
C PRO A 737 -21.33 14.94 -17.04
N PRO A 738 -21.38 16.15 -17.64
CA PRO A 738 -20.17 16.79 -18.12
C PRO A 738 -19.20 16.85 -16.95
N VAL A 739 -18.11 16.11 -17.05
CA VAL A 739 -17.07 16.09 -16.02
C VAL A 739 -16.63 17.53 -15.84
N GLU A 740 -16.91 18.14 -14.68
CA GLU A 740 -16.29 19.40 -14.30
C GLU A 740 -14.77 19.24 -14.51
N PRO A 741 -14.08 20.19 -15.16
CA PRO A 741 -12.67 20.05 -15.48
C PRO A 741 -11.90 19.83 -14.17
N THR A 742 -11.56 18.57 -13.89
CA THR A 742 -10.99 18.16 -12.61
C THR A 742 -9.51 17.90 -12.81
N ASN A 743 -8.73 18.62 -12.02
CA ASN A 743 -7.28 18.47 -11.82
C ASN A 743 -6.92 17.08 -11.23
N GLY A 744 -7.08 16.00 -12.01
CA GLY A 744 -6.42 14.71 -11.79
C GLY A 744 -5.10 14.66 -12.58
N PRO A 745 -4.08 13.88 -12.16
CA PRO A 745 -2.80 13.83 -12.86
C PRO A 745 -3.00 13.14 -14.20
N ILE A 746 -2.95 13.95 -15.25
CA ILE A 746 -2.96 13.45 -16.62
C ILE A 746 -1.54 12.93 -16.83
N GLU A 747 -1.39 11.62 -17.00
CA GLU A 747 -0.09 11.02 -17.35
C GLU A 747 0.40 11.43 -18.75
N ASN A 748 -0.42 12.22 -19.45
CA ASN A 748 -0.14 12.78 -20.76
C ASN A 748 -0.55 14.27 -20.71
N TRP A 749 0.38 15.19 -20.95
CA TRP A 749 0.07 16.62 -21.06
C TRP A 749 -0.04 17.02 -22.52
N GLY A 750 -0.57 16.12 -23.33
CA GLY A 750 -0.84 16.29 -24.73
C GLY A 750 -2.15 17.02 -25.00
N SER A 751 -2.34 17.38 -26.25
CA SER A 751 -3.53 18.06 -26.75
C SER A 751 -4.06 17.34 -27.98
N ASN A 752 -5.26 17.69 -28.40
CA ASN A 752 -5.86 17.22 -29.64
C ASN A 752 -5.87 18.38 -30.64
N LEU A 753 -5.47 18.11 -31.88
CA LEU A 753 -5.49 19.11 -32.95
C LEU A 753 -6.17 18.49 -34.17
N SER A 754 -7.32 19.04 -34.56
CA SER A 754 -8.07 18.59 -35.74
C SER A 754 -8.36 19.78 -36.65
N CYS A 755 -7.39 20.14 -37.49
CA CYS A 755 -7.54 21.22 -38.45
C CYS A 755 -8.00 20.69 -39.81
N SER A 756 -8.97 21.36 -40.44
CA SER A 756 -9.41 21.04 -41.81
C SER A 756 -8.35 21.41 -42.86
N GLU A 757 -7.51 22.40 -42.56
CA GLU A 757 -6.45 22.91 -43.43
C GLU A 757 -5.08 22.50 -42.88
N GLN A 758 -4.51 21.42 -43.41
CA GLN A 758 -3.18 20.91 -43.06
C GLN A 758 -2.21 20.91 -44.25
N ALA A 759 -2.69 21.25 -45.44
CA ALA A 759 -1.90 21.18 -46.65
C ALA A 759 -0.81 22.27 -46.70
N PRO A 760 0.40 21.95 -47.19
CA PRO A 760 1.43 22.95 -47.48
C PRO A 760 0.94 23.97 -48.50
N SER A 761 1.59 25.14 -48.54
CA SER A 761 1.30 26.13 -49.58
C SER A 761 1.54 25.52 -50.97
N SER A 762 0.71 25.88 -51.95
CA SER A 762 0.82 25.36 -53.34
C SER A 762 2.17 25.67 -54.00
N ARG A 763 2.87 26.68 -53.49
CA ARG A 763 4.27 27.01 -53.75
C ARG A 763 4.95 27.36 -52.44
N VAL A 764 6.26 27.12 -52.32
CA VAL A 764 7.04 27.58 -51.16
C VAL A 764 6.93 29.11 -51.10
N PRO A 765 6.45 29.70 -49.99
CA PRO A 765 6.26 31.14 -49.90
C PRO A 765 7.61 31.86 -49.94
N THR A 766 7.66 33.00 -50.62
CA THR A 766 8.83 33.88 -50.65
C THR A 766 8.77 34.98 -49.58
N SER A 767 7.57 35.24 -49.06
CA SER A 767 7.33 36.22 -48.00
C SER A 767 6.91 35.52 -46.71
N VAL A 768 7.45 35.98 -45.58
CA VAL A 768 7.12 35.51 -44.23
C VAL A 768 5.68 35.83 -43.87
N HIS A 769 5.08 36.82 -44.54
CA HIS A 769 3.70 37.24 -44.34
C HIS A 769 2.67 36.29 -44.97
N GLU A 770 3.12 35.36 -45.82
CA GLU A 770 2.33 34.29 -46.45
C GLU A 770 2.70 32.91 -45.89
N LEU A 771 3.39 32.86 -44.75
CA LEU A 771 3.92 31.61 -44.18
C LEU A 771 2.83 30.81 -43.47
N ARG A 772 2.56 29.58 -43.93
CA ARG A 772 1.67 28.63 -43.24
C ARG A 772 2.47 27.73 -42.31
N PRO A 773 1.84 27.09 -41.29
CA PRO A 773 2.55 26.17 -40.41
C PRO A 773 3.25 25.01 -41.13
N ALA A 774 2.62 24.46 -42.18
CA ALA A 774 3.18 23.37 -42.99
C ALA A 774 4.42 23.78 -43.82
N ASP A 775 4.65 25.09 -44.02
CA ASP A 775 5.80 25.59 -44.78
C ASP A 775 7.08 25.65 -43.93
N ILE A 776 6.96 25.60 -42.59
CA ILE A 776 8.09 25.57 -41.67
C ILE A 776 8.79 24.23 -41.76
N LYS A 777 10.08 24.23 -42.04
CA LYS A 777 10.90 23.02 -42.12
C LYS A 777 11.92 22.90 -41.00
N VAL A 778 12.35 24.02 -40.43
CA VAL A 778 13.40 24.06 -39.42
C VAL A 778 12.91 24.79 -38.18
N ILE A 779 13.16 24.23 -37.01
CA ILE A 779 12.89 24.87 -35.72
C ILE A 779 14.18 25.04 -34.92
N GLY A 780 14.34 26.19 -34.27
CA GLY A 780 15.48 26.55 -33.45
C GLY A 780 15.04 27.31 -32.20
N ALA A 781 15.83 27.27 -31.13
CA ALA A 781 15.54 28.04 -29.92
C ALA A 781 16.81 28.42 -29.17
N LEU A 782 16.77 29.61 -28.60
CA LEU A 782 17.78 30.12 -27.68
C LEU A 782 17.09 30.63 -26.41
N GLY A 783 17.75 30.47 -25.28
CA GLY A 783 17.07 30.62 -24.01
C GLY A 783 17.93 30.34 -22.78
N ASP A 784 17.24 30.31 -21.64
CA ASP A 784 17.77 29.91 -20.35
C ASP A 784 17.25 28.50 -19.92
N SER A 785 17.23 28.23 -18.61
CA SER A 785 16.76 26.97 -18.02
C SER A 785 15.29 26.63 -18.33
N LEU A 786 14.44 27.62 -18.63
CA LEU A 786 13.07 27.36 -19.07
C LEU A 786 13.04 26.75 -20.48
N THR A 787 13.99 27.11 -21.34
CA THR A 787 14.10 26.59 -22.71
C THR A 787 14.85 25.25 -22.78
N THR A 788 15.67 24.93 -21.77
CA THR A 788 16.25 23.58 -21.58
C THR A 788 15.32 22.61 -20.84
N ALA A 789 14.18 23.09 -20.34
CA ALA A 789 13.17 22.33 -19.60
C ALA A 789 13.67 21.73 -18.28
N VAL A 790 14.43 22.50 -17.50
CA VAL A 790 14.86 22.09 -16.15
C VAL A 790 13.65 21.74 -15.30
N GLY A 791 13.70 20.60 -14.60
CA GLY A 791 12.64 20.22 -13.66
C GLY A 791 11.35 19.71 -14.31
N ALA A 792 11.30 19.53 -15.64
CA ALA A 792 10.11 19.03 -16.33
C ALA A 792 9.58 17.72 -15.72
N LYS A 793 10.48 16.78 -15.36
CA LYS A 793 10.13 15.68 -14.47
C LYS A 793 10.32 16.15 -13.03
N ALA A 794 9.21 16.47 -12.36
CA ALA A 794 9.17 17.28 -11.14
C ALA A 794 10.14 16.88 -10.01
N THR A 795 10.60 15.63 -9.94
CA THR A 795 11.55 15.15 -8.92
C THR A 795 13.02 15.36 -9.27
N ASP A 796 13.36 15.68 -10.51
CA ASP A 796 14.74 15.80 -11.01
C ASP A 796 15.03 17.22 -11.53
N LEU A 797 15.77 17.98 -10.72
CA LEU A 797 16.20 19.35 -11.01
C LEU A 797 17.61 19.41 -11.64
N GLN A 798 18.32 18.29 -11.71
CA GLN A 798 19.70 18.26 -12.19
C GLN A 798 19.76 18.04 -13.70
N THR A 799 18.75 17.41 -14.30
CA THR A 799 18.72 17.06 -15.72
C THR A 799 18.05 18.13 -16.59
N ASP A 800 18.66 18.45 -17.73
CA ASP A 800 18.04 19.24 -18.80
C ASP A 800 17.15 18.33 -19.64
N TRP A 801 15.83 18.42 -19.49
CA TRP A 801 14.88 17.61 -20.26
C TRP A 801 14.60 18.22 -21.63
N ARG A 802 15.63 18.43 -22.44
CA ARG A 802 15.54 19.16 -23.72
C ARG A 802 14.47 18.59 -24.66
N GLY A 803 14.25 17.27 -24.65
CA GLY A 803 13.19 16.62 -25.40
C GLY A 803 11.76 17.00 -24.99
N LEU A 804 11.57 17.50 -23.76
CA LEU A 804 10.30 17.99 -23.21
C LEU A 804 10.18 19.53 -23.22
N SER A 805 11.15 20.23 -23.84
CA SER A 805 11.10 21.69 -23.93
C SER A 805 9.85 22.17 -24.67
N TRP A 806 9.12 23.09 -24.04
CA TRP A 806 7.88 23.65 -24.55
C TRP A 806 8.02 24.28 -25.95
N SER A 807 9.17 24.90 -26.25
CA SER A 807 9.41 25.63 -27.50
C SER A 807 10.17 24.83 -28.57
N ILE A 808 10.90 23.77 -28.21
CA ILE A 808 11.75 23.02 -29.16
C ILE A 808 11.93 21.51 -28.86
N GLY A 809 11.29 20.96 -27.83
CA GLY A 809 11.34 19.52 -27.54
C GLY A 809 10.45 18.69 -28.46
N GLY A 810 10.91 17.52 -28.91
CA GLY A 810 10.17 16.63 -29.80
C GLY A 810 9.92 15.22 -29.27
N ASP A 811 10.14 14.99 -27.97
CA ASP A 811 9.82 13.70 -27.34
C ASP A 811 8.30 13.46 -27.37
N GLY A 812 7.92 12.20 -27.65
CA GLY A 812 6.52 11.80 -27.75
C GLY A 812 5.78 12.36 -28.97
N THR A 813 4.46 12.39 -28.86
CA THR A 813 3.53 12.95 -29.84
C THR A 813 2.68 14.05 -29.23
N LEU A 814 1.97 14.83 -30.06
CA LEU A 814 1.09 15.90 -29.56
C LEU A 814 0.05 15.37 -28.57
N GLU A 815 -0.48 14.18 -28.81
CA GLU A 815 -1.53 13.55 -28.01
C GLU A 815 -1.04 13.16 -26.62
N THR A 816 0.28 13.04 -26.43
CA THR A 816 0.94 12.59 -25.19
C THR A 816 1.68 13.72 -24.47
N GLN A 817 2.27 14.66 -25.22
CA GLN A 817 3.02 15.79 -24.70
C GLN A 817 2.93 16.97 -25.68
N ALA A 818 2.33 18.08 -25.23
CA ALA A 818 2.31 19.29 -26.04
C ALA A 818 3.69 19.98 -25.98
N THR A 819 4.29 20.17 -27.14
CA THR A 819 5.45 21.03 -27.41
C THR A 819 5.23 21.69 -28.77
N LEU A 820 5.88 22.83 -29.03
CA LEU A 820 5.76 23.49 -30.33
C LEU A 820 6.15 22.57 -31.51
N PRO A 821 7.25 21.77 -31.45
CA PRO A 821 7.53 20.78 -32.48
C PRO A 821 6.45 19.70 -32.62
N ASN A 822 5.90 19.19 -31.52
CA ASN A 822 4.85 18.17 -31.58
C ASN A 822 3.57 18.70 -32.24
N ILE A 823 3.25 19.98 -32.03
CA ILE A 823 2.16 20.67 -32.74
C ILE A 823 2.50 20.80 -34.23
N LEU A 824 3.68 21.32 -34.57
CA LEU A 824 4.10 21.54 -35.96
C LEU A 824 4.23 20.25 -36.78
N LYS A 825 4.62 19.12 -36.16
CA LYS A 825 4.70 17.80 -36.83
C LYS A 825 3.36 17.33 -37.40
N ASN A 826 2.23 17.84 -36.91
CA ASN A 826 0.91 17.57 -37.48
C ASN A 826 0.69 18.27 -38.83
N PHE A 827 1.42 19.36 -39.11
CA PHE A 827 1.36 20.08 -40.39
C PHE A 827 2.52 19.71 -41.32
N ASN A 828 3.71 19.52 -40.76
CA ASN A 828 4.90 19.06 -41.49
C ASN A 828 5.62 17.97 -40.68
N PRO A 829 5.41 16.67 -41.00
CA PRO A 829 6.06 15.57 -40.28
C PRO A 829 7.58 15.51 -40.50
N ASN A 830 8.12 16.23 -41.51
CA ASN A 830 9.55 16.30 -41.80
C ASN A 830 10.27 17.47 -41.11
N LEU A 831 9.65 18.07 -40.08
CA LEU A 831 10.25 19.15 -39.29
C LEU A 831 11.62 18.71 -38.73
N PHE A 832 12.63 19.56 -38.86
CA PHE A 832 13.99 19.30 -38.41
C PHE A 832 14.48 20.34 -37.39
N GLY A 833 15.41 19.96 -36.51
CA GLY A 833 16.07 20.88 -35.55
C GLY A 833 15.55 20.81 -34.12
N PHE A 834 14.46 20.09 -33.84
CA PHE A 834 13.96 19.89 -32.48
C PHE A 834 14.90 19.03 -31.62
N SER A 835 14.91 19.26 -30.31
CA SER A 835 15.65 18.46 -29.34
C SER A 835 14.91 17.19 -28.94
N THR A 836 15.64 16.12 -28.60
CA THR A 836 15.09 14.89 -28.03
C THR A 836 15.91 14.45 -26.81
N GLY A 837 15.30 13.68 -25.90
CA GLY A 837 15.99 13.18 -24.70
C GLY A 837 16.61 14.27 -23.83
N THR A 838 17.76 13.96 -23.20
CA THR A 838 18.39 14.80 -22.18
C THR A 838 19.85 15.17 -22.48
N SER A 839 20.43 14.61 -23.54
CA SER A 839 21.85 14.77 -23.87
C SER A 839 22.12 16.05 -24.66
N LYS A 840 23.37 16.53 -24.63
CA LYS A 840 23.77 17.68 -25.48
C LYS A 840 23.82 17.27 -26.96
N GLU A 841 24.15 16.02 -27.24
CA GLU A 841 24.24 15.43 -28.58
C GLU A 841 22.86 15.36 -29.26
N THR A 842 21.79 15.28 -28.47
CA THR A 842 20.40 15.25 -28.94
C THR A 842 19.70 16.61 -28.82
N ALA A 843 20.45 17.69 -28.57
CA ALA A 843 19.90 19.05 -28.42
C ALA A 843 19.39 19.65 -29.74
N GLY A 844 19.75 19.11 -30.91
CA GLY A 844 19.36 19.67 -32.19
C GLY A 844 19.80 21.13 -32.33
N PHE A 845 18.86 22.03 -32.59
CA PHE A 845 19.05 23.48 -32.64
C PHE A 845 18.55 24.21 -31.38
N ASN A 846 18.51 23.50 -30.24
CA ASN A 846 18.29 24.08 -28.92
C ASN A 846 19.64 24.49 -28.29
N VAL A 847 20.03 25.75 -28.50
CA VAL A 847 21.27 26.35 -27.98
C VAL A 847 21.10 27.03 -26.62
N ALA A 848 19.98 26.78 -25.93
CA ALA A 848 19.72 27.36 -24.62
C ALA A 848 20.65 26.80 -23.53
N GLU A 849 21.00 27.64 -22.56
CA GLU A 849 21.93 27.33 -21.47
C GLU A 849 21.37 27.72 -20.11
N ARG A 850 21.60 26.88 -19.09
CA ARG A 850 21.19 27.20 -17.72
C ARG A 850 21.83 28.49 -17.22
N GLY A 851 21.05 29.32 -16.54
CA GLY A 851 21.53 30.58 -15.96
C GLY A 851 21.87 31.65 -16.99
N ALA A 852 21.58 31.43 -18.29
CA ALA A 852 21.80 32.43 -19.32
C ALA A 852 21.04 33.73 -18.99
N THR A 853 21.73 34.84 -19.21
CA THR A 853 21.20 36.21 -19.10
C THR A 853 21.18 36.85 -20.48
N ALA A 854 20.65 38.07 -20.60
CA ALA A 854 20.64 38.80 -21.87
C ALA A 854 22.02 38.86 -22.55
N ARG A 855 23.09 38.95 -21.75
CA ARG A 855 24.48 39.01 -22.22
C ARG A 855 24.89 37.80 -23.06
N ASN A 856 24.27 36.64 -22.82
CA ASN A 856 24.55 35.39 -23.50
C ASN A 856 23.80 35.26 -24.84
N MET A 857 22.75 36.05 -25.09
CA MET A 857 21.86 35.88 -26.26
C MET A 857 22.62 35.95 -27.59
N SER A 858 23.55 36.89 -27.76
CA SER A 858 24.28 37.05 -29.02
C SER A 858 25.21 35.88 -29.31
N ALA A 859 25.81 35.27 -28.27
CA ALA A 859 26.64 34.08 -28.43
C ALA A 859 25.78 32.88 -28.86
N GLN A 860 24.63 32.66 -28.21
CA GLN A 860 23.68 31.62 -28.61
C GLN A 860 23.15 31.87 -30.03
N ALA A 861 22.92 33.12 -30.43
CA ALA A 861 22.50 33.45 -31.79
C ALA A 861 23.54 33.05 -32.84
N HIS A 862 24.83 33.42 -32.65
CA HIS A 862 25.89 33.00 -33.55
C HIS A 862 26.06 31.48 -33.61
N GLU A 863 25.96 30.80 -32.45
CA GLU A 863 26.01 29.34 -32.40
C GLU A 863 24.87 28.71 -33.21
N LEU A 864 23.64 29.19 -33.02
CA LEU A 864 22.47 28.71 -33.76
C LEU A 864 22.63 28.93 -35.26
N VAL A 865 23.10 30.09 -35.68
CA VAL A 865 23.39 30.40 -37.09
C VAL A 865 24.45 29.46 -37.65
N ALA A 866 25.55 29.23 -36.92
CA ALA A 866 26.62 28.34 -37.33
C ALA A 866 26.14 26.89 -37.46
N LEU A 867 25.33 26.40 -36.52
CA LEU A 867 24.73 25.07 -36.57
C LEU A 867 23.78 24.91 -37.76
N MET A 868 22.93 25.91 -38.03
CA MET A 868 22.04 25.89 -39.19
C MET A 868 22.83 25.94 -40.50
N ARG A 869 23.87 26.78 -40.59
CA ARG A 869 24.69 26.94 -41.81
C ARG A 869 25.51 25.70 -42.14
N SER A 870 25.98 24.98 -41.13
CA SER A 870 26.81 23.77 -41.28
C SER A 870 26.00 22.49 -41.46
N SER A 871 24.69 22.49 -41.16
CA SER A 871 23.84 21.31 -41.28
C SER A 871 23.59 20.92 -42.73
N SER A 872 24.01 19.71 -43.11
CA SER A 872 23.72 19.12 -44.42
C SER A 872 22.26 18.66 -44.59
N LYS A 873 21.46 18.69 -43.52
CA LYS A 873 20.06 18.21 -43.51
C LYS A 873 19.05 19.30 -43.85
N ILE A 874 19.48 20.56 -43.91
CA ILE A 874 18.61 21.70 -44.25
C ILE A 874 19.18 22.45 -45.45
N ASN A 875 18.30 23.01 -46.28
CA ASN A 875 18.70 24.03 -47.24
C ASN A 875 18.73 25.39 -46.53
N PHE A 876 19.93 25.81 -46.12
CA PHE A 876 20.12 27.04 -45.35
C PHE A 876 19.47 28.26 -46.01
N LYS A 877 19.44 28.36 -47.35
CA LYS A 877 18.85 29.52 -48.06
C LYS A 877 17.34 29.41 -48.26
N GLU A 878 16.85 28.21 -48.58
CA GLU A 878 15.49 28.03 -49.06
C GLU A 878 14.49 27.55 -48.00
N ASP A 879 14.94 26.87 -46.95
CA ASP A 879 14.02 26.32 -45.95
C ASP A 879 13.60 27.38 -44.93
N TRP A 880 12.29 27.47 -44.65
CA TRP A 880 11.76 28.37 -43.62
C TRP A 880 12.11 27.90 -42.22
N LYS A 881 12.63 28.83 -41.42
CA LYS A 881 13.10 28.62 -40.05
C LYS A 881 12.18 29.33 -39.07
N LEU A 882 11.74 28.63 -38.04
CA LEU A 882 11.04 29.19 -36.89
C LEU A 882 11.98 29.21 -35.69
N ILE A 883 12.28 30.39 -35.15
CA ILE A 883 13.20 30.55 -34.01
C ILE A 883 12.44 31.11 -32.81
N THR A 884 12.53 30.45 -31.65
CA THR A 884 11.94 30.95 -30.40
C THR A 884 13.00 31.50 -29.46
N VAL A 885 12.78 32.71 -28.94
CA VAL A 885 13.68 33.41 -28.02
C VAL A 885 12.96 33.68 -26.70
N LEU A 886 13.51 33.19 -25.60
CA LEU A 886 13.09 33.54 -24.23
C LEU A 886 14.31 33.58 -23.29
N VAL A 887 14.77 34.79 -22.96
CA VAL A 887 15.84 35.05 -21.99
C VAL A 887 15.49 36.35 -21.26
N GLY A 888 15.88 36.47 -19.99
CA GLY A 888 15.75 37.71 -19.20
C GLY A 888 15.15 37.50 -17.81
N GLY A 889 14.66 36.29 -17.51
CA GLY A 889 14.22 35.93 -16.15
C GLY A 889 15.36 36.03 -15.13
N ASN A 890 16.56 35.55 -15.49
CA ASN A 890 17.75 35.65 -14.64
C ASN A 890 18.19 37.10 -14.42
N ASP A 891 18.16 37.95 -15.47
CA ASP A 891 18.46 39.37 -15.37
C ASP A 891 17.51 40.05 -14.37
N LEU A 892 16.21 39.79 -14.46
CA LEU A 892 15.21 40.32 -13.54
C LEU A 892 15.43 39.80 -12.10
N CYS A 893 15.67 38.50 -11.94
CA CYS A 893 15.89 37.88 -10.63
C CYS A 893 17.17 38.33 -9.92
N GLN A 894 18.14 38.88 -10.66
CA GLN A 894 19.42 39.38 -10.14
C GLN A 894 19.55 40.91 -10.19
N TYR A 895 18.55 41.64 -10.71
CA TYR A 895 18.60 43.08 -10.94
C TYR A 895 19.09 43.91 -9.74
N CYS A 896 18.60 43.60 -8.54
CA CYS A 896 18.97 44.31 -7.32
C CYS A 896 20.44 44.09 -6.88
N LEU A 897 21.10 43.05 -7.38
CA LEU A 897 22.50 42.74 -7.07
C LEU A 897 23.46 43.56 -7.93
N ASP A 898 23.08 43.84 -9.18
CA ASP A 898 23.82 44.69 -10.12
C ASP A 898 22.85 45.35 -11.11
N LYS A 899 22.35 46.53 -10.73
CA LYS A 899 21.36 47.28 -11.52
C LYS A 899 21.92 47.76 -12.85
N GLU A 900 23.23 47.94 -12.98
CA GLU A 900 23.83 48.39 -14.24
C GLU A 900 23.87 47.25 -15.25
N THR A 901 24.43 46.10 -14.84
CA THR A 901 24.57 44.93 -15.69
C THR A 901 23.22 44.39 -16.15
N TYR A 902 22.23 44.34 -15.25
CA TYR A 902 20.90 43.79 -15.52
C TYR A 902 19.82 44.85 -15.78
N SER A 903 20.24 46.05 -16.18
CA SER A 903 19.30 47.13 -16.53
C SER A 903 18.47 46.79 -17.77
N VAL A 904 17.26 47.37 -17.84
CA VAL A 904 16.36 47.29 -19.00
C VAL A 904 17.10 47.70 -20.28
N GLN A 905 17.91 48.76 -20.23
CA GLN A 905 18.65 49.26 -21.39
C GLN A 905 19.69 48.26 -21.90
N LYS A 906 20.39 47.56 -21.00
CA LYS A 906 21.33 46.51 -21.40
C LYS A 906 20.59 45.30 -21.97
N TYR A 907 19.50 44.90 -21.34
CA TYR A 907 18.64 43.82 -21.84
C TYR A 907 18.17 44.09 -23.28
N VAL A 908 17.57 45.26 -23.54
CA VAL A 908 17.09 45.67 -24.87
C VAL A 908 18.24 45.75 -25.87
N LYS A 909 19.41 46.27 -25.46
CA LYS A 909 20.59 46.31 -26.33
C LYS A 909 21.07 44.91 -26.73
N HIS A 910 21.12 43.97 -25.79
CA HIS A 910 21.52 42.59 -26.07
C HIS A 910 20.50 41.87 -26.95
N LEU A 911 19.21 42.12 -26.72
CA LEU A 911 18.13 41.63 -27.57
C LEU A 911 18.26 42.20 -29.00
N GLN A 912 18.49 43.50 -29.14
CA GLN A 912 18.70 44.14 -30.44
C GLN A 912 19.89 43.51 -31.17
N ASN A 913 21.05 43.39 -30.53
CA ASN A 913 22.22 42.75 -31.14
C ASN A 913 21.93 41.32 -31.63
N THR A 914 21.14 40.57 -30.88
CA THR A 914 20.76 39.19 -31.22
C THR A 914 19.82 39.14 -32.43
N LEU A 915 18.83 40.02 -32.47
CA LEU A 915 17.92 40.13 -33.61
C LEU A 915 18.62 40.68 -34.86
N ASP A 916 19.58 41.60 -34.70
CA ASP A 916 20.45 42.09 -35.77
C ASP A 916 21.26 40.93 -36.39
N ILE A 917 21.84 40.04 -35.58
CA ILE A 917 22.53 38.83 -36.08
C ILE A 917 21.59 37.97 -36.94
N PHE A 918 20.37 37.70 -36.48
CA PHE A 918 19.41 36.92 -37.26
C PHE A 918 18.97 37.65 -38.54
N TYR A 919 18.77 38.96 -38.46
CA TYR A 919 18.40 39.80 -39.59
C TYR A 919 19.51 39.94 -40.63
N GLU A 920 20.77 39.82 -40.24
CA GLU A 920 21.91 39.90 -41.16
C GLU A 920 22.27 38.51 -41.73
N GLU A 921 22.23 37.46 -40.91
CA GLU A 921 22.84 36.18 -41.25
C GLU A 921 21.87 35.09 -41.71
N LEU A 922 20.57 35.17 -41.37
CA LEU A 922 19.59 34.12 -41.68
C LEU A 922 18.59 34.54 -42.76
N PRO A 923 18.45 33.75 -43.84
CA PRO A 923 17.35 33.88 -44.80
C PRO A 923 16.11 33.10 -44.35
N ARG A 924 14.92 33.57 -44.74
CA ARG A 924 13.62 32.91 -44.50
C ARG A 924 13.36 32.53 -43.05
N VAL A 925 13.14 33.53 -42.19
CA VAL A 925 12.98 33.34 -40.75
C VAL A 925 11.72 34.00 -40.21
N PHE A 926 11.00 33.25 -39.37
CA PHE A 926 10.03 33.78 -38.43
C PHE A 926 10.60 33.66 -37.02
N VAL A 927 10.72 34.77 -36.28
CA VAL A 927 11.21 34.80 -34.91
C VAL A 927 10.06 35.04 -33.94
N ASN A 928 9.81 34.08 -33.06
CA ASN A 928 9.01 34.23 -31.86
C ASN A 928 9.85 34.88 -30.77
N MET A 929 9.60 36.15 -30.45
CA MET A 929 10.11 36.76 -29.22
C MET A 929 9.06 36.58 -28.12
N VAL A 930 9.35 35.74 -27.13
CA VAL A 930 8.44 35.53 -26.01
C VAL A 930 8.71 36.57 -24.94
N GLU A 931 7.64 37.24 -24.50
CA GLU A 931 7.73 38.28 -23.50
C GLU A 931 8.08 37.69 -22.11
N ILE A 932 8.92 38.37 -21.34
CA ILE A 932 9.31 37.91 -20.01
C ILE A 932 8.09 37.87 -19.10
N LEU A 933 8.02 36.82 -18.27
CA LEU A 933 6.97 36.58 -17.30
C LEU A 933 6.81 37.75 -16.31
N GLU A 934 5.57 38.13 -16.03
CA GLU A 934 5.25 38.91 -14.84
C GLU A 934 5.38 37.98 -13.61
N ILE A 935 6.35 38.25 -12.73
CA ILE A 935 6.73 37.30 -11.67
C ILE A 935 6.04 37.55 -10.32
N SER A 936 5.00 38.40 -10.23
CA SER A 936 4.29 38.63 -8.96
C SER A 936 3.67 37.36 -8.38
N GLY A 937 3.24 36.43 -9.21
CA GLY A 937 2.74 35.12 -8.77
C GLY A 937 3.76 34.30 -7.97
N LEU A 938 5.06 34.53 -8.14
CA LEU A 938 6.10 33.74 -7.47
C LEU A 938 6.09 33.92 -5.95
N ARG A 939 5.66 35.08 -5.43
CA ARG A 939 5.51 35.33 -4.00
C ARG A 939 4.40 34.47 -3.38
N GLN A 940 3.27 34.35 -4.07
CA GLN A 940 2.16 33.50 -3.62
C GLN A 940 2.57 32.02 -3.60
N ILE A 941 3.37 31.58 -4.57
CA ILE A 941 3.95 30.21 -4.58
C ILE A 941 4.91 30.01 -3.40
N ALA A 942 5.78 30.98 -3.12
CA ALA A 942 6.72 30.89 -2.01
C ALA A 942 6.01 30.88 -0.64
N GLU A 943 4.89 31.59 -0.49
CA GLU A 943 4.09 31.63 0.74
C GLU A 943 3.29 30.34 0.99
N SER A 944 2.93 29.60 -0.06
CA SER A 944 2.07 28.41 0.06
C SER A 944 2.76 27.19 0.67
N SER A 945 4.10 27.17 0.69
CA SER A 945 4.90 26.04 1.18
C SER A 945 6.28 26.48 1.66
N SER A 946 6.65 26.07 2.89
CA SER A 946 7.97 26.34 3.47
C SER A 946 9.14 25.78 2.64
N ARG A 947 8.91 24.68 1.91
CA ARG A 947 9.89 24.10 0.97
C ARG A 947 10.10 24.99 -0.26
N CYS A 948 9.02 25.56 -0.80
CA CYS A 948 9.08 26.48 -1.93
C CYS A 948 9.76 27.80 -1.54
N ALA A 949 9.47 28.30 -0.33
CA ALA A 949 10.06 29.54 0.19
C ALA A 949 11.59 29.54 0.17
N LEU A 950 12.22 28.43 0.58
CA LEU A 950 13.68 28.36 0.70
C LEU A 950 14.39 28.29 -0.66
N THR A 951 13.85 27.52 -1.60
CA THR A 951 14.47 27.29 -2.91
C THR A 951 14.26 28.48 -3.86
N ALA A 952 13.04 28.99 -3.93
CA ALA A 952 12.70 30.09 -4.82
C ALA A 952 13.44 31.39 -4.44
N LYS A 953 13.61 31.68 -3.14
CA LYS A 953 14.35 32.86 -2.66
C LYS A 953 15.81 32.90 -3.08
N ASN A 954 16.45 31.74 -3.25
CA ASN A 954 17.82 31.66 -3.76
C ASN A 954 17.90 31.89 -5.27
N LEU A 955 16.90 31.44 -6.03
CA LEU A 955 16.84 31.58 -7.48
C LEU A 955 16.43 32.99 -7.92
N CYS A 956 15.54 33.65 -7.16
CA CYS A 956 15.02 34.98 -7.47
C CYS A 956 15.05 35.94 -6.27
N PRO A 957 16.23 36.23 -5.72
CA PRO A 957 16.36 37.00 -4.47
C PRO A 957 15.80 38.41 -4.58
N CYS A 958 15.96 39.07 -5.73
CA CYS A 958 15.53 40.45 -5.91
C CYS A 958 14.01 40.65 -5.89
N PHE A 959 13.24 39.58 -6.11
CA PHE A 959 11.79 39.64 -6.10
C PHE A 959 11.18 39.06 -4.81
N LEU A 960 11.82 38.03 -4.22
CA LEU A 960 11.26 37.28 -3.10
C LEU A 960 11.78 37.66 -1.72
N ASN A 961 12.95 38.30 -1.63
CA ASN A 961 13.50 38.76 -0.36
C ASN A 961 12.90 40.09 0.15
N PRO A 962 12.54 41.07 -0.70
CA PRO A 962 11.92 42.30 -0.22
C PRO A 962 10.62 42.05 0.55
N GLU A 963 10.37 42.84 1.59
CA GLU A 963 9.12 42.80 2.34
C GLU A 963 7.93 43.26 1.49
N GLU A 964 6.73 42.82 1.87
CA GLU A 964 5.51 43.25 1.19
C GLU A 964 5.34 44.77 1.32
N ASN A 965 4.95 45.45 0.24
CA ASN A 965 4.84 46.91 0.14
C ASN A 965 6.16 47.71 0.27
N SER A 966 7.33 47.06 0.27
CA SER A 966 8.63 47.74 0.26
C SER A 966 8.88 48.52 -1.04
N ALA A 967 9.73 49.56 -0.97
CA ALA A 967 10.10 50.35 -2.14
C ALA A 967 10.88 49.50 -3.16
N GLU A 968 11.68 48.55 -2.68
CA GLU A 968 12.44 47.58 -3.46
C GLU A 968 11.51 46.65 -4.25
N LEU A 969 10.44 46.15 -3.63
CA LEU A 969 9.44 45.33 -4.32
C LEU A 969 8.67 46.12 -5.39
N GLN A 970 8.35 47.38 -5.12
CA GLN A 970 7.70 48.26 -6.11
C GLN A 970 8.63 48.61 -7.26
N GLU A 971 9.92 48.79 -6.98
CA GLU A 971 10.94 49.00 -8.01
C GLU A 971 11.05 47.78 -8.93
N ILE A 972 11.21 46.58 -8.40
CA ILE A 972 11.38 45.38 -9.25
C ILE A 972 10.12 45.06 -10.07
N LYS A 973 8.91 45.30 -9.53
CA LYS A 973 7.65 45.19 -10.28
C LYS A 973 7.59 46.20 -11.44
N ARG A 974 8.10 47.41 -11.26
CA ARG A 974 8.23 48.41 -12.33
C ARG A 974 9.25 47.96 -13.37
N VAL A 975 10.43 47.52 -12.94
CA VAL A 975 11.49 47.01 -13.83
C VAL A 975 11.00 45.84 -14.67
N ASN A 976 10.25 44.89 -14.10
CA ASN A 976 9.63 43.80 -14.87
C ASN A 976 8.76 44.33 -16.02
N ARG A 977 7.95 45.35 -15.77
CA ARG A 977 7.10 45.98 -16.79
C ARG A 977 7.91 46.77 -17.81
N ASP A 978 9.01 47.40 -17.39
CA ASP A 978 9.89 48.14 -18.29
C ASP A 978 10.63 47.19 -19.25
N PHE A 979 11.08 46.02 -18.77
CA PHE A 979 11.61 44.94 -19.64
C PHE A 979 10.61 44.52 -20.72
N GLN A 980 9.35 44.34 -20.33
CA GLN A 980 8.25 43.97 -21.23
C GLN A 980 7.95 45.08 -22.26
N ALA A 981 7.83 46.32 -21.80
CA ALA A 981 7.48 47.48 -22.63
C ALA A 981 8.57 47.83 -23.64
N GLU A 982 9.83 47.90 -23.20
CA GLU A 982 10.95 48.30 -24.06
C GLU A 982 11.31 47.21 -25.10
N ALA A 983 11.16 45.92 -24.77
CA ALA A 983 11.30 44.85 -25.76
C ALA A 983 10.21 44.93 -26.84
N LEU A 984 8.96 45.17 -26.43
CA LEU A 984 7.85 45.39 -27.37
C LEU A 984 8.11 46.61 -28.27
N GLN A 985 8.61 47.70 -27.70
CA GLN A 985 8.95 48.91 -28.45
C GLN A 985 10.05 48.66 -29.48
N LEU A 986 11.11 47.92 -29.11
CA LEU A 986 12.17 47.53 -30.04
C LEU A 986 11.60 46.74 -31.23
N ILE A 987 10.75 45.74 -30.97
CA ILE A 987 10.21 44.86 -32.02
C ILE A 987 9.21 45.58 -32.91
N ASN A 988 8.41 46.49 -32.35
CA ASN A 988 7.46 47.29 -33.12
C ASN A 988 8.09 48.55 -33.77
N SER A 989 9.40 48.77 -33.62
CA SER A 989 10.09 49.95 -34.16
C SER A 989 10.11 50.02 -35.69
N GLY A 990 9.82 48.91 -36.37
CA GLY A 990 9.90 48.77 -37.83
C GLY A 990 11.29 48.40 -38.35
N ARG A 991 12.29 48.25 -37.47
CA ARG A 991 13.68 47.95 -37.82
C ARG A 991 13.85 46.67 -38.67
N TYR A 992 12.97 45.69 -38.51
CA TYR A 992 13.07 44.37 -39.14
C TYR A 992 12.00 44.13 -40.23
N GLU A 993 11.42 45.19 -40.82
CA GLU A 993 10.32 45.07 -41.78
C GLU A 993 10.73 45.21 -43.25
N GLU A 994 11.98 45.56 -43.56
CA GLU A 994 12.40 45.79 -44.96
C GLU A 994 12.55 44.48 -45.76
N ARG A 995 12.78 43.36 -45.07
CA ARG A 995 12.93 42.04 -45.69
C ARG A 995 11.60 41.31 -45.74
N GLU A 996 11.20 40.90 -46.95
CA GLU A 996 10.03 40.02 -47.14
C GLU A 996 10.22 38.66 -46.48
N ASP A 997 11.45 38.20 -46.31
CA ASP A 997 11.77 36.86 -45.80
C ASP A 997 12.13 36.82 -44.31
N PHE A 998 11.86 37.89 -43.56
CA PHE A 998 12.18 37.98 -42.14
C PHE A 998 11.09 38.69 -41.35
N ALA A 999 10.67 38.12 -40.21
CA ALA A 999 9.82 38.80 -39.26
C ALA A 999 10.19 38.44 -37.82
N VAL A 1000 10.10 39.42 -36.92
CA VAL A 1000 10.12 39.22 -35.46
C VAL A 1000 8.75 39.58 -34.92
N VAL A 1001 8.17 38.68 -34.14
CA VAL A 1001 6.83 38.85 -33.59
C VAL A 1001 6.86 38.62 -32.09
N MET A 1002 6.38 39.61 -31.34
CA MET A 1002 6.17 39.49 -29.90
C MET A 1002 5.03 38.53 -29.59
N GLN A 1003 5.27 37.61 -28.66
CA GLN A 1003 4.29 36.67 -28.13
C GLN A 1003 4.02 36.99 -26.64
N PRO A 1004 3.05 37.89 -26.35
CA PRO A 1004 2.87 38.49 -25.02
C PRO A 1004 2.08 37.63 -24.02
N PHE A 1005 1.90 36.32 -24.24
CA PHE A 1005 1.07 35.45 -23.37
C PHE A 1005 1.58 35.33 -21.92
N PHE A 1006 2.65 36.01 -21.56
CA PHE A 1006 3.21 36.09 -20.21
C PHE A 1006 3.22 37.50 -19.60
N ARG A 1007 2.66 38.49 -20.31
CA ARG A 1007 2.57 39.88 -19.84
C ARG A 1007 1.76 40.01 -18.55
N ASN A 1008 0.64 39.30 -18.48
CA ASN A 1008 -0.24 39.24 -17.31
C ASN A 1008 -0.31 37.78 -16.83
N THR A 1009 0.68 37.35 -16.06
CA THR A 1009 0.74 35.97 -15.55
C THR A 1009 -0.44 35.67 -14.64
N LEU A 1010 -1.24 34.67 -15.01
CA LEU A 1010 -2.24 34.10 -14.11
C LEU A 1010 -1.62 32.92 -13.37
N LEU A 1011 -1.65 32.97 -12.04
CA LEU A 1011 -1.19 31.86 -11.22
C LEU A 1011 -2.20 30.71 -11.31
N PRO A 1012 -1.79 29.46 -11.63
CA PRO A 1012 -2.70 28.32 -11.54
C PRO A 1012 -3.09 28.11 -10.09
N LEU A 1013 -4.40 28.06 -9.83
CA LEU A 1013 -4.95 27.81 -8.50
C LEU A 1013 -5.61 26.43 -8.46
N ASP A 1014 -5.49 25.77 -7.32
CA ASP A 1014 -6.20 24.53 -7.02
C ASP A 1014 -7.67 24.79 -6.67
N SER A 1015 -8.44 23.73 -6.40
CA SER A 1015 -9.85 23.85 -6.03
C SER A 1015 -10.10 24.62 -4.73
N ASN A 1016 -9.05 24.89 -3.94
CA ASN A 1016 -9.12 25.63 -2.68
C ASN A 1016 -8.65 27.09 -2.85
N GLY A 1017 -8.34 27.53 -4.08
CA GLY A 1017 -7.83 28.86 -4.36
C GLY A 1017 -6.37 29.08 -3.96
N LYS A 1018 -5.60 28.01 -3.69
CA LYS A 1018 -4.15 28.07 -3.41
C LYS A 1018 -3.33 27.78 -4.68
N PRO A 1019 -2.05 28.18 -4.76
CA PRO A 1019 -1.22 27.86 -5.93
C PRO A 1019 -1.18 26.34 -6.21
N ASP A 1020 -1.58 25.93 -7.41
CA ASP A 1020 -1.52 24.52 -7.84
C ASP A 1020 -0.07 24.16 -8.19
N LEU A 1021 0.62 23.57 -7.21
CA LEU A 1021 2.03 23.20 -7.32
C LEU A 1021 2.30 22.12 -8.39
N SER A 1022 1.28 21.45 -8.93
CA SER A 1022 1.49 20.44 -9.98
C SER A 1022 1.92 21.03 -11.32
N PHE A 1023 1.76 22.34 -11.55
CA PHE A 1023 2.30 23.05 -12.70
C PHE A 1023 3.80 23.38 -12.57
N PHE A 1024 4.40 23.17 -11.40
CA PHE A 1024 5.77 23.56 -11.08
C PHE A 1024 6.65 22.35 -10.75
N ALA A 1025 7.96 22.50 -10.97
CA ALA A 1025 8.97 21.53 -10.58
C ALA A 1025 9.19 21.54 -9.05
N ALA A 1026 10.00 20.62 -8.51
CA ALA A 1026 10.28 20.54 -7.07
C ALA A 1026 10.95 21.79 -6.46
N ASP A 1027 11.53 22.69 -7.27
CA ASP A 1027 12.06 23.97 -6.81
C ASP A 1027 11.00 25.08 -6.72
N CYS A 1028 9.77 24.81 -7.17
CA CYS A 1028 8.66 25.75 -7.24
C CYS A 1028 8.97 27.03 -8.02
N PHE A 1029 9.95 26.97 -8.93
CA PHE A 1029 10.39 28.09 -9.76
C PHE A 1029 10.28 27.72 -11.24
N HIS A 1030 10.85 26.57 -11.64
CA HIS A 1030 10.67 26.04 -12.99
C HIS A 1030 9.30 25.36 -13.13
N PHE A 1031 8.80 25.26 -14.36
CA PHE A 1031 7.56 24.55 -14.65
C PHE A 1031 7.77 23.04 -14.64
N SER A 1032 6.74 22.29 -14.26
CA SER A 1032 6.70 20.85 -14.52
C SER A 1032 6.39 20.60 -15.99
N VAL A 1033 6.42 19.33 -16.41
CA VAL A 1033 5.97 18.89 -17.73
C VAL A 1033 4.53 19.36 -18.05
N ARG A 1034 3.68 19.51 -17.03
CA ARG A 1034 2.33 20.10 -17.14
C ARG A 1034 2.41 21.58 -17.51
N GLY A 1035 3.20 22.36 -16.78
CA GLY A 1035 3.36 23.79 -17.04
C GLY A 1035 4.00 24.06 -18.41
N TYR A 1036 5.01 23.29 -18.78
CA TYR A 1036 5.64 23.40 -20.09
C TYR A 1036 4.67 23.09 -21.25
N ALA A 1037 3.77 22.11 -21.10
CA ALA A 1037 2.75 21.84 -22.10
C ALA A 1037 1.82 23.05 -22.33
N GLU A 1038 1.38 23.71 -21.25
CA GLU A 1038 0.54 24.90 -21.36
C GLU A 1038 1.27 26.08 -22.02
N MET A 1039 2.58 26.23 -21.77
CA MET A 1039 3.41 27.23 -22.46
C MET A 1039 3.48 26.98 -23.96
N ALA A 1040 3.63 25.73 -24.38
CA ALA A 1040 3.68 25.37 -25.80
C ALA A 1040 2.37 25.70 -26.52
N MET A 1041 1.23 25.37 -25.90
CA MET A 1041 -0.10 25.67 -26.45
C MET A 1041 -0.37 27.18 -26.51
N ALA A 1042 0.03 27.93 -25.48
CA ALA A 1042 -0.09 29.38 -25.46
C ALA A 1042 0.72 30.01 -26.59
N LEU A 1043 1.98 29.61 -26.77
CA LEU A 1043 2.84 30.10 -27.86
C LEU A 1043 2.22 29.82 -29.24
N TRP A 1044 1.77 28.59 -29.48
CA TRP A 1044 1.13 28.22 -30.74
C TRP A 1044 -0.09 29.10 -31.04
N ASN A 1045 -1.01 29.23 -30.08
CA ASN A 1045 -2.22 30.02 -30.24
C ASN A 1045 -1.87 31.49 -30.54
N ASN A 1046 -0.86 32.04 -29.86
CA ASN A 1046 -0.43 33.41 -30.02
C ASN A 1046 0.19 33.66 -31.41
N MET A 1047 0.87 32.67 -32.01
CA MET A 1047 1.38 32.75 -33.39
C MET A 1047 0.26 32.88 -34.43
N LEU A 1048 -0.94 32.36 -34.14
CA LEU A 1048 -2.10 32.43 -35.04
C LEU A 1048 -2.96 33.70 -34.83
N GLU A 1049 -2.74 34.42 -33.72
CA GLU A 1049 -3.49 35.62 -33.39
C GLU A 1049 -2.90 36.87 -34.06
N PRO A 1050 -3.74 37.75 -34.64
CA PRO A 1050 -3.26 38.95 -35.29
C PRO A 1050 -2.54 39.87 -34.29
N VAL A 1051 -1.45 40.50 -34.74
CA VAL A 1051 -0.72 41.48 -33.95
C VAL A 1051 -1.64 42.65 -33.56
N GLY A 1052 -1.64 43.01 -32.27
CA GLY A 1052 -2.60 43.93 -31.66
C GLY A 1052 -3.80 43.24 -31.01
N GLY A 1053 -4.13 42.01 -31.42
CA GLY A 1053 -5.18 41.17 -30.83
C GLY A 1053 -4.67 39.90 -30.15
N LYS A 1054 -3.34 39.81 -29.92
CA LYS A 1054 -2.71 38.68 -29.25
C LYS A 1054 -3.11 38.60 -27.78
N GLN A 1055 -3.39 37.40 -27.30
CA GLN A 1055 -3.64 37.13 -25.89
C GLN A 1055 -2.40 37.47 -25.05
N THR A 1056 -2.59 38.18 -23.94
CA THR A 1056 -1.51 38.71 -23.09
C THR A 1056 -1.31 37.95 -21.77
N TYR A 1057 -1.94 36.78 -21.64
CA TYR A 1057 -1.88 35.94 -20.45
C TYR A 1057 -1.90 34.45 -20.85
N ASN A 1058 -1.37 33.59 -20.00
CA ASN A 1058 -1.45 32.15 -20.17
C ASN A 1058 -2.53 31.59 -19.26
N SER A 1059 -3.44 30.80 -19.82
CA SER A 1059 -4.44 30.07 -19.05
C SER A 1059 -3.87 28.70 -18.71
N PHE A 1060 -3.37 28.53 -17.48
CA PHE A 1060 -2.88 27.25 -16.94
C PHE A 1060 -4.05 26.34 -16.53
N ILE A 1061 -4.92 26.04 -17.49
CA ILE A 1061 -6.05 25.11 -17.35
C ILE A 1061 -5.81 23.99 -18.35
N HIS A 1062 -5.72 22.74 -17.90
CA HIS A 1062 -5.54 21.68 -18.87
C HIS A 1062 -6.82 21.46 -19.68
N ASP A 1063 -6.75 21.72 -20.99
CA ASP A 1063 -7.81 21.50 -21.96
C ASP A 1063 -7.21 20.97 -23.26
N ARG A 1064 -7.55 19.73 -23.61
CA ARG A 1064 -7.07 19.06 -24.81
C ARG A 1064 -7.61 19.67 -26.11
N SER A 1065 -8.61 20.53 -26.05
CA SER A 1065 -9.19 21.21 -27.22
C SER A 1065 -8.71 22.64 -27.42
N LYS A 1066 -7.78 23.11 -26.57
CA LYS A 1066 -7.33 24.51 -26.52
C LYS A 1066 -6.60 25.00 -27.78
N LEU A 1067 -6.00 24.10 -28.55
CA LEU A 1067 -5.19 24.49 -29.71
C LEU A 1067 -6.07 25.05 -30.84
N LYS A 1068 -5.72 26.26 -31.28
CA LYS A 1068 -6.37 26.91 -32.43
C LYS A 1068 -5.87 26.32 -33.74
N CYS A 1069 -6.76 26.25 -34.71
CA CYS A 1069 -6.43 25.87 -36.08
C CYS A 1069 -6.35 27.10 -37.00
N PRO A 1070 -5.40 27.15 -37.94
CA PRO A 1070 -5.50 28.04 -39.09
C PRO A 1070 -6.81 27.78 -39.85
N ASN A 1071 -7.40 28.82 -40.43
CA ASN A 1071 -8.63 28.70 -41.21
C ASN A 1071 -8.45 29.36 -42.59
N PRO A 1072 -9.35 29.10 -43.56
CA PRO A 1072 -9.20 29.62 -44.94
C PRO A 1072 -9.12 31.15 -45.04
N GLU A 1073 -9.72 31.89 -44.10
CA GLU A 1073 -9.68 33.35 -44.07
C GLU A 1073 -8.36 33.90 -43.51
N LYS A 1074 -7.72 33.16 -42.59
CA LYS A 1074 -6.45 33.51 -41.94
C LYS A 1074 -5.53 32.29 -41.88
N PRO A 1075 -4.96 31.85 -43.03
CA PRO A 1075 -4.17 30.62 -43.10
C PRO A 1075 -2.71 30.80 -42.67
N PHE A 1076 -2.27 32.03 -42.46
CA PHE A 1076 -0.86 32.38 -42.24
C PHE A 1076 -0.54 32.61 -40.76
N LEU A 1077 0.73 32.42 -40.39
CA LEU A 1077 1.25 32.91 -39.12
C LEU A 1077 1.15 34.43 -39.07
N SER A 1078 0.70 34.96 -37.94
CA SER A 1078 0.40 36.38 -37.79
C SER A 1078 1.67 37.20 -37.58
N THR A 1079 1.92 38.12 -38.51
CA THR A 1079 2.98 39.12 -38.52
C THR A 1079 2.38 40.52 -38.43
N LEU A 1080 3.19 41.55 -38.15
CA LEU A 1080 2.72 42.94 -38.10
C LEU A 1080 1.96 43.35 -39.37
N ARG A 1081 2.46 42.93 -40.54
CA ARG A 1081 1.92 43.31 -41.84
C ARG A 1081 0.61 42.62 -42.18
N ASN A 1082 0.55 41.29 -42.10
CA ASN A 1082 -0.67 40.53 -42.43
C ASN A 1082 -1.77 40.65 -41.37
N SER A 1083 -1.48 41.30 -40.22
CA SER A 1083 -2.47 41.63 -39.18
C SER A 1083 -3.14 43.00 -39.38
N GLY A 1084 -2.72 43.81 -40.37
CA GLY A 1084 -3.30 45.12 -40.65
C GLY A 1084 -2.90 46.24 -39.68
N PHE A 1085 -1.96 45.99 -38.77
CA PHE A 1085 -1.54 46.93 -37.71
C PHE A 1085 -0.90 48.24 -38.25
N ARG A 1086 -0.45 48.26 -39.51
CA ARG A 1086 0.12 49.46 -40.18
C ARG A 1086 -0.76 50.04 -41.30
N ASN A 1087 -1.94 49.47 -41.59
CA ASN A 1087 -2.86 50.03 -42.61
C ASN A 1087 -3.77 51.15 -42.06
N SER A 1088 -3.70 51.47 -40.77
CA SER A 1088 -4.32 52.67 -40.21
C SER A 1088 -3.44 53.89 -40.51
N ASN A 1089 -3.60 54.47 -41.70
CA ASN A 1089 -3.30 55.88 -41.90
C ASN A 1089 -4.01 56.67 -40.80
N LEU A 1090 -3.25 57.44 -40.03
CA LEU A 1090 -3.74 58.51 -39.17
C LEU A 1090 -4.41 59.58 -40.04
N ASN A 1091 -5.62 59.31 -40.53
CA ASN A 1091 -6.55 60.36 -40.91
C ASN A 1091 -7.16 60.89 -39.62
N LEU A 1092 -6.50 61.94 -39.11
CA LEU A 1092 -7.10 62.91 -38.21
C LEU A 1092 -8.29 63.57 -38.92
N ASP A 1093 -9.47 62.96 -38.82
CA ASP A 1093 -10.72 63.70 -38.99
C ASP A 1093 -11.50 63.67 -37.68
N LYS A 1094 -11.61 64.89 -37.11
CA LYS A 1094 -12.35 65.23 -35.92
C LYS A 1094 -13.82 64.82 -36.08
N THR A 1095 -14.34 64.07 -35.12
CA THR A 1095 -15.68 64.35 -34.58
C THR A 1095 -15.65 64.23 -33.06
N GLU A 1096 -15.96 65.34 -32.39
CA GLU A 1096 -16.13 65.44 -30.94
C GLU A 1096 -17.37 64.67 -30.48
N SER A 1097 -17.26 64.00 -29.33
CA SER A 1097 -18.29 64.11 -28.27
C SER A 1097 -17.69 63.68 -26.94
N SER A 1098 -17.38 64.66 -26.11
CA SER A 1098 -16.93 64.51 -24.73
C SER A 1098 -18.13 64.32 -23.81
N VAL A 1099 -18.24 63.16 -23.16
CA VAL A 1099 -18.97 63.07 -21.88
C VAL A 1099 -17.93 63.27 -20.77
N PRO A 1100 -18.04 64.33 -19.94
CA PRO A 1100 -17.03 64.59 -18.94
C PRO A 1100 -17.14 63.61 -17.77
N TYR A 1101 -15.98 63.22 -17.26
CA TYR A 1101 -15.75 62.25 -16.19
C TYR A 1101 -16.57 62.48 -14.89
N TRP A 1102 -17.10 63.70 -14.67
CA TRP A 1102 -17.94 64.01 -13.50
C TRP A 1102 -19.34 63.34 -13.55
N ALA A 1103 -19.88 63.05 -14.73
CA ALA A 1103 -21.19 62.41 -14.87
C ALA A 1103 -21.21 60.96 -14.35
N VAL A 1104 -20.06 60.27 -14.41
CA VAL A 1104 -19.89 58.88 -13.93
C VAL A 1104 -19.80 58.85 -12.39
N ILE A 1105 -19.22 59.88 -11.78
CA ILE A 1105 -19.08 59.99 -10.32
C ILE A 1105 -20.44 60.28 -9.64
N VAL A 1106 -21.29 61.08 -10.28
CA VAL A 1106 -22.64 61.37 -9.77
C VAL A 1106 -23.54 60.13 -9.84
N ALA A 1107 -23.42 59.30 -10.89
CA ALA A 1107 -24.18 58.05 -11.01
C ALA A 1107 -23.75 57.00 -9.95
N ALA A 1108 -22.45 56.94 -9.61
CA ALA A 1108 -21.95 56.05 -8.58
C ALA A 1108 -22.39 56.46 -7.16
N LEU A 1109 -22.43 57.76 -6.85
CA LEU A 1109 -22.89 58.26 -5.55
C LEU A 1109 -24.41 58.14 -5.36
N ALA A 1110 -25.20 58.30 -6.43
CA ALA A 1110 -26.65 58.12 -6.37
C ALA A 1110 -27.04 56.63 -6.15
N GLY A 1111 -26.27 55.69 -6.71
CA GLY A 1111 -26.48 54.25 -6.49
C GLY A 1111 -26.20 53.79 -5.05
N VAL A 1112 -25.17 54.37 -4.41
CA VAL A 1112 -24.80 54.04 -3.02
C VAL A 1112 -25.81 54.61 -2.01
N LEU A 1113 -26.39 55.79 -2.28
CA LEU A 1113 -27.42 56.39 -1.43
C LEU A 1113 -28.78 55.68 -1.55
N ALA A 1114 -29.13 55.14 -2.72
CA ALA A 1114 -30.37 54.37 -2.92
C ALA A 1114 -30.31 52.95 -2.30
N GLY A 1115 -29.11 52.35 -2.23
CA GLY A 1115 -28.91 51.03 -1.60
C GLY A 1115 -28.87 51.05 -0.06
N SER A 1116 -28.82 52.22 0.57
CA SER A 1116 -28.79 52.37 2.04
C SER A 1116 -30.16 52.67 2.66
N LEU A 1117 -31.23 52.64 1.85
CA LEU A 1117 -32.62 52.93 2.26
C LEU A 1117 -33.63 51.87 1.77
N LEU A 1118 -33.16 50.68 1.36
CA LEU A 1118 -33.98 49.50 1.06
C LEU A 1118 -33.61 48.32 1.97
#